data_AF-A0A9N9XN10-F1
#
_entry.id   AF-A0A9N9XN10-F1
#
_cell.length_a   1.000
_cell.length_b   1.000
_cell.length_c   1.000
_cell.angle_alpha   90.00
_cell.angle_beta   90.00
_cell.angle_gamma   90.00
#
_symmetry.space_group_name_H-M   'P 1'
#
loop_
_entity.id
_entity.type
_entity.pdbx_description
1 polymer ?
#
loop_
_entity_poly.entity_id
_entity_poly.type
_entity_poly.pdbx_seq_one_letter_code
_entity_poly.pdbx_strand_id
1 'polypeptide(L)'
;MFITRSLIILVLVTTCLGTEKNQQGSFDDLLNLVNENIQRSQQYVKPKNNSYMSQTEDDKLYDYGAFDFVIVGGGTAGSVMARRLSEIYKWSVLVLEAGDKENQFTDIPYMNVYTLNSEYNWGYQTVPQKNSCLGMVNKTCMFNTGKGLGGSGILGAMIYTRGNREDFDGWASSGLTSWSYQNVLPYFKKSERIQTPDYDEGFHGTQGPLCVNYTAPDSLTYGNFLESCKLAGLKNIDYNGRHQVGVSRAPMTIDFNKRLSGGSAFVLPVINTTSNLNVTLHAFVTKLRFSGNAVTGVEFVKDKKRYLVKAKKEVILSGGAVNTPQLLLLSGVGPKEDLEKLGIPVVKNLPVGQRLVDHPAFAALYIRTNVTTPMRSVPEYLKGWTEGQTPFTRVFDSDSIAFINTKKPGFEPADIELLTTTAPFSVPPGSTYNLNKIYSDSFLKYNTLTDFLVYVILVAPKSQGNIKLQSNKPEDFPLVNPQYFTDANGEDIEAVYEGIKFVHNLVEQPPLKSIGARVVTESPSCEHLKKSQLDKDYWYCTIQHISTPVYEPSGTTRMGLNPDDSVVNENLKVHGFDNLRVVDAGVMPSIVRGYMLGSVYMIAEKAADLIKEEYKMFLFGVYLAAPADLSDAKSARILKFDHDDSGKGSYRYGFQSSDGVTKEESGEIHYPGTKREFMKVTGVFSYPGPDGVMYEVRYTADDQGFHPEGDHIKVPPFVPWVHHDDDSSDTRDSETGRIDQVVLTTPKPTPEYLPTATTYLPSSPSSTPKPVYSAGESVLEAFGSGPSSCVVQPPQCAAPASKEGFGSTPVPTGIYLPSTGGPVEVGEVRGQSFLSTPSPNPEVQFNSTPPPQLRNFRAAAPAPQVGKPNQPMMMLFIGPMGPQFIPIMK
;
A
#
# COMPACT_ATOMS: atom_id res chain seq x y z
N MET A 1 29.05 -52.24 11.90
CA MET A 1 27.66 -51.84 11.61
C MET A 1 26.94 -51.22 12.81
N PHE A 2 27.11 -51.73 14.03
CA PHE A 2 26.54 -51.11 15.25
C PHE A 2 27.16 -49.75 15.61
N ILE A 3 28.49 -49.63 15.56
CA ILE A 3 29.19 -48.37 15.89
C ILE A 3 28.81 -47.23 14.93
N THR A 4 28.62 -47.54 13.65
CA THR A 4 28.21 -46.58 12.62
C THR A 4 26.77 -46.09 12.81
N ARG A 5 25.85 -46.96 13.26
CA ARG A 5 24.47 -46.56 13.59
C ARG A 5 24.39 -45.69 14.85
N SER A 6 25.17 -46.01 15.88
CA SER A 6 25.21 -45.21 17.12
C SER A 6 25.81 -43.81 16.90
N LEU A 7 26.83 -43.67 16.04
CA LEU A 7 27.38 -42.36 15.69
C LEU A 7 26.38 -41.49 14.90
N ILE A 8 25.64 -42.08 13.95
CA ILE A 8 24.62 -41.35 13.17
C ILE A 8 23.49 -40.88 14.08
N ILE A 9 23.03 -41.71 15.02
CA ILE A 9 22.00 -41.32 16.00
C ILE A 9 22.51 -40.20 16.92
N LEU A 10 23.76 -40.29 17.40
CA LEU A 10 24.34 -39.26 18.28
C LEU A 10 24.53 -37.93 17.53
N VAL A 11 24.96 -37.96 16.27
CA VAL A 11 25.07 -36.77 15.41
C VAL A 11 23.69 -36.18 15.14
N LEU A 12 22.69 -36.99 14.81
CA LEU A 12 21.31 -36.53 14.61
C LEU A 12 20.70 -35.91 15.87
N VAL A 13 20.91 -36.53 17.04
CA VAL A 13 20.42 -36.02 18.32
C VAL A 13 21.16 -34.74 18.71
N THR A 14 22.48 -34.64 18.51
CA THR A 14 23.23 -33.40 18.79
C THR A 14 22.91 -32.27 17.81
N THR A 15 22.64 -32.58 16.54
CA THR A 15 22.12 -31.59 15.58
C THR A 15 20.71 -31.16 15.93
N CYS A 16 19.82 -32.08 16.32
CA CYS A 16 18.45 -31.74 16.77
C CYS A 16 18.46 -30.89 18.03
N LEU A 17 19.26 -31.24 19.05
CA LEU A 17 19.40 -30.46 20.28
C LEU A 17 20.09 -29.10 20.02
N GLY A 18 21.01 -29.02 19.06
CA GLY A 18 21.63 -27.78 18.61
C GLY A 18 20.65 -26.87 17.85
N THR A 19 19.79 -27.44 17.00
CA THR A 19 18.74 -26.70 16.29
C THR A 19 17.64 -26.24 17.24
N GLU A 20 17.24 -27.07 18.21
CA GLU A 20 16.24 -26.69 19.22
C GLU A 20 16.75 -25.55 20.12
N LYS A 21 18.01 -25.58 20.56
CA LYS A 21 18.61 -24.47 21.32
C LYS A 21 18.71 -23.18 20.49
N ASN A 22 19.06 -23.27 19.22
CA ASN A 22 19.11 -22.10 18.33
C ASN A 22 17.72 -21.55 18.01
N GLN A 23 16.71 -22.41 17.85
CA GLN A 23 15.32 -22.00 17.64
C GLN A 23 14.70 -21.36 18.89
N GLN A 24 14.96 -21.93 20.07
CA GLN A 24 14.51 -21.36 21.34
C GLN A 24 15.15 -19.99 21.58
N GLY A 25 16.47 -19.85 21.37
CA GLY A 25 17.16 -18.55 21.46
C GLY A 25 16.58 -17.52 20.49
N SER A 26 16.29 -17.91 19.25
CA SER A 26 15.66 -17.03 18.26
C SER A 26 14.24 -16.59 18.63
N PHE A 27 13.46 -17.44 19.32
CA PHE A 27 12.12 -17.07 19.77
C PHE A 27 12.18 -16.12 20.99
N ASP A 28 13.09 -16.39 21.93
CA ASP A 28 13.27 -15.53 23.11
C ASP A 28 13.73 -14.12 22.70
N ASP A 29 14.61 -14.00 21.70
CA ASP A 29 15.02 -12.72 21.12
C ASP A 29 13.84 -11.95 20.49
N LEU A 30 12.99 -12.65 19.72
CA LEU A 30 11.79 -12.05 19.13
C LEU A 30 10.80 -11.60 20.22
N LEU A 31 10.59 -12.42 21.25
CA LEU A 31 9.71 -12.10 22.35
C LEU A 31 10.21 -10.89 23.14
N ASN A 32 11.52 -10.79 23.37
CA ASN A 32 12.13 -9.62 24.01
C ASN A 32 11.93 -8.38 23.14
N LEU A 33 12.21 -8.45 21.84
CA LEU A 33 11.98 -7.35 20.90
C LEU A 33 10.51 -6.88 20.93
N VAL A 34 9.55 -7.81 20.92
CA VAL A 34 8.12 -7.49 20.98
C VAL A 34 7.76 -6.80 22.29
N ASN A 35 8.18 -7.35 23.43
CA ASN A 35 7.87 -6.78 24.74
C ASN A 35 8.51 -5.39 24.93
N GLU A 36 9.75 -5.20 24.49
CA GLU A 36 10.44 -3.90 24.54
C GLU A 36 9.70 -2.85 23.70
N ASN A 37 9.27 -3.19 22.49
CA ASN A 37 8.54 -2.26 21.63
C ASN A 37 7.13 -1.96 22.16
N ILE A 38 6.44 -2.94 22.75
CA ILE A 38 5.16 -2.71 23.44
C ILE A 38 5.36 -1.70 24.58
N GLN A 39 6.36 -1.91 25.43
CA GLN A 39 6.66 -0.98 26.54
C GLN A 39 7.04 0.41 26.03
N ARG A 40 7.90 0.49 25.01
CA ARG A 40 8.31 1.75 24.38
C ARG A 40 7.11 2.51 23.81
N SER A 41 6.17 1.82 23.16
CA SER A 41 4.98 2.44 22.57
C SER A 41 4.06 3.12 23.60
N GLN A 42 4.02 2.60 24.83
CA GLN A 42 3.23 3.16 25.93
C GLN A 42 3.82 4.48 26.46
N GLN A 43 5.12 4.68 26.30
CA GLN A 43 5.85 5.87 26.73
C GLN A 43 6.17 6.82 25.57
N TYR A 44 5.87 6.42 24.34
CA TYR A 44 6.21 7.18 23.15
C TYR A 44 5.40 8.48 23.08
N VAL A 45 6.11 9.61 22.99
CA VAL A 45 5.52 10.92 22.79
C VAL A 45 5.69 11.28 21.32
N LYS A 46 4.56 11.40 20.61
CA LYS A 46 4.56 11.82 19.21
C LYS A 46 5.22 13.20 19.08
N PRO A 47 6.10 13.40 18.07
CA PRO A 47 6.76 14.67 17.86
C PRO A 47 5.75 15.78 17.53
N LYS A 48 6.07 17.03 17.91
CA LYS A 48 5.29 18.22 17.52
C LYS A 48 5.85 18.93 16.28
N ASN A 49 7.09 18.61 15.92
CA ASN A 49 7.81 19.06 14.73
C ASN A 49 8.99 18.10 14.46
N ASN A 50 9.72 18.34 13.38
CA ASN A 50 10.87 17.55 12.91
C ASN A 50 12.23 18.16 13.27
N SER A 51 12.31 19.03 14.29
CA SER A 51 13.54 19.77 14.60
C SER A 51 14.73 18.86 14.92
N TYR A 52 14.49 17.69 15.51
CA TYR A 52 15.53 16.69 15.77
C TYR A 52 16.18 16.13 14.49
N MET A 53 15.52 16.22 13.33
CA MET A 53 16.07 15.78 12.03
C MET A 53 16.72 16.91 11.23
N SER A 54 16.44 18.18 11.55
CA SER A 54 17.01 19.33 10.83
C SER A 54 18.25 19.94 11.52
N GLN A 55 18.59 19.49 12.73
CA GLN A 55 19.77 19.95 13.46
C GLN A 55 21.06 19.69 12.68
N THR A 56 21.92 20.70 12.57
CA THR A 56 23.24 20.59 11.97
C THR A 56 24.35 21.02 12.93
N GLU A 57 25.54 20.42 12.80
CA GLU A 57 26.74 20.78 13.57
C GLU A 57 27.44 22.05 13.03
N ASP A 58 27.28 22.31 11.73
CA ASP A 58 27.73 23.53 11.08
C ASP A 58 26.76 23.94 9.95
N ASP A 59 27.04 25.09 9.33
CA ASP A 59 26.26 25.63 8.22
C ASP A 59 26.83 25.23 6.84
N LYS A 60 27.80 24.31 6.78
CA LYS A 60 28.41 23.92 5.52
C LYS A 60 27.47 23.02 4.72
N LEU A 61 27.46 23.26 3.40
CA LEU A 61 26.78 22.40 2.44
C LEU A 61 27.80 21.43 1.83
N TYR A 62 27.70 20.15 2.20
CA TYR A 62 28.59 19.10 1.74
C TYR A 62 28.11 18.49 0.42
N ASP A 63 29.02 18.17 -0.49
CA ASP A 63 28.69 17.47 -1.73
C ASP A 63 28.46 15.97 -1.44
N TYR A 64 27.31 15.45 -1.85
CA TYR A 64 26.96 14.03 -1.74
C TYR A 64 27.14 13.27 -3.06
N GLY A 65 27.61 13.96 -4.11
CA GLY A 65 27.81 13.41 -5.44
C GLY A 65 26.61 13.63 -6.37
N ALA A 66 26.57 12.85 -7.45
CA ALA A 66 25.60 13.00 -8.53
C ALA A 66 25.06 11.65 -9.00
N PHE A 67 23.75 11.55 -9.12
CA PHE A 67 23.02 10.36 -9.55
C PHE A 67 22.16 10.68 -10.77
N ASP A 68 21.82 9.68 -11.58
CA ASP A 68 20.89 9.87 -12.69
C ASP A 68 19.50 10.21 -12.16
N PHE A 69 19.04 9.45 -11.17
CA PHE A 69 17.75 9.66 -10.51
C PHE A 69 17.92 9.82 -9.02
N VAL A 70 17.29 10.85 -8.46
CA VAL A 70 17.18 11.05 -7.01
C VAL A 70 15.70 10.93 -6.63
N ILE A 71 15.37 9.89 -5.87
CA ILE A 71 14.03 9.61 -5.35
C ILE A 71 13.96 10.16 -3.92
N VAL A 72 13.04 11.09 -3.69
CA VAL A 72 12.80 11.71 -2.38
C VAL A 72 11.64 10.98 -1.70
N GLY A 73 11.95 10.20 -0.67
CA GLY A 73 11.02 9.32 0.03
C GLY A 73 11.12 7.88 -0.45
N GLY A 74 11.47 6.96 0.46
CA GLY A 74 11.51 5.52 0.26
C GLY A 74 10.17 4.84 0.56
N GLY A 75 9.05 5.55 0.42
CA GLY A 75 7.71 5.05 0.72
C GLY A 75 7.21 3.99 -0.26
N THR A 76 5.90 3.73 -0.27
CA THR A 76 5.24 2.77 -1.18
C THR A 76 5.67 2.97 -2.64
N ALA A 77 5.43 4.17 -3.19
CA ALA A 77 5.80 4.49 -4.58
C ALA A 77 7.33 4.56 -4.78
N GLY A 78 8.04 5.21 -3.85
CA GLY A 78 9.50 5.34 -3.92
C GLY A 78 10.23 4.00 -3.97
N SER A 79 9.70 2.99 -3.29
CA SER A 79 10.22 1.61 -3.31
C SER A 79 10.09 0.95 -4.68
N VAL A 80 8.94 1.12 -5.36
CA VAL A 80 8.77 0.64 -6.74
C VAL A 80 9.71 1.38 -7.68
N MET A 81 9.78 2.71 -7.58
CA MET A 81 10.68 3.52 -8.43
C MET A 81 12.13 3.08 -8.28
N ALA A 82 12.59 2.85 -7.04
CA ALA A 82 13.92 2.37 -6.75
C ALA A 82 14.20 1.02 -7.43
N ARG A 83 13.26 0.07 -7.32
CA ARG A 83 13.37 -1.24 -7.97
C ARG A 83 13.39 -1.13 -9.49
N ARG A 84 12.41 -0.46 -10.08
CA ARG A 84 12.21 -0.43 -11.53
C ARG A 84 13.26 0.37 -12.27
N LEU A 85 13.71 1.51 -11.72
CA LEU A 85 14.76 2.30 -12.36
C LEU A 85 16.13 1.62 -12.24
N SER A 86 16.39 0.92 -11.14
CA SER A 86 17.67 0.20 -10.95
C SER A 86 17.82 -1.06 -11.82
N GLU A 87 16.73 -1.59 -12.39
CA GLU A 87 16.78 -2.65 -13.42
C GLU A 87 17.63 -2.23 -14.64
N ILE A 88 17.76 -0.93 -14.91
CA ILE A 88 18.67 -0.42 -15.93
C ILE A 88 20.03 -0.15 -15.30
N TYR A 89 20.95 -1.12 -15.45
CA TYR A 89 22.29 -1.10 -14.83
C TYR A 89 23.14 0.16 -15.15
N LYS A 90 22.84 0.86 -16.24
CA LYS A 90 23.53 2.11 -16.63
C LYS A 90 23.07 3.33 -15.83
N TRP A 91 21.96 3.23 -15.11
CA TRP A 91 21.40 4.34 -14.34
C TRP A 91 21.80 4.22 -12.88
N SER A 92 22.36 5.29 -12.35
CA SER A 92 22.61 5.46 -10.92
C SER A 92 21.37 6.02 -10.21
N VAL A 93 20.86 5.29 -9.23
CA VAL A 93 19.61 5.63 -8.51
C VAL A 93 19.92 5.84 -7.03
N LEU A 94 19.51 6.98 -6.47
CA LEU A 94 19.58 7.27 -5.04
C LEU A 94 18.18 7.43 -4.45
N VAL A 95 17.91 6.76 -3.34
CA VAL A 95 16.72 6.97 -2.51
C VAL A 95 17.13 7.70 -1.22
N LEU A 96 16.45 8.80 -0.91
CA LEU A 96 16.59 9.54 0.35
C LEU A 96 15.36 9.28 1.22
N GLU A 97 15.52 8.57 2.33
CA GLU A 97 14.43 8.24 3.26
C GLU A 97 14.72 8.84 4.65
N ALA A 98 13.75 9.53 5.23
CA ALA A 98 13.90 10.20 6.53
C ALA A 98 13.85 9.23 7.72
N GLY A 99 13.11 8.13 7.59
CA GLY A 99 12.95 7.11 8.63
C GLY A 99 13.97 5.98 8.57
N ASP A 100 13.68 4.95 9.35
CA ASP A 100 14.45 3.71 9.45
C ASP A 100 13.92 2.64 8.47
N LYS A 101 14.61 1.51 8.38
CA LYS A 101 14.10 0.31 7.70
C LYS A 101 13.18 -0.51 8.62
N GLU A 102 12.35 -1.35 8.03
CA GLU A 102 11.51 -2.32 8.75
C GLU A 102 12.33 -3.35 9.55
N ASN A 103 11.69 -3.98 10.53
CA ASN A 103 12.27 -5.02 11.37
C ASN A 103 11.23 -6.11 11.74
N GLN A 104 11.67 -7.14 12.46
CA GLN A 104 10.81 -8.28 12.83
C GLN A 104 9.58 -7.90 13.67
N PHE A 105 9.59 -6.75 14.36
CA PHE A 105 8.42 -6.25 15.08
C PHE A 105 7.36 -5.71 14.10
N THR A 106 7.78 -4.95 13.08
CA THR A 106 6.87 -4.43 12.05
C THR A 106 6.35 -5.52 11.12
N ASP A 107 7.06 -6.64 11.00
CA ASP A 107 6.63 -7.82 10.24
C ASP A 107 5.34 -8.46 10.80
N ILE A 108 5.08 -8.33 12.10
CA ILE A 108 3.92 -8.95 12.76
C ILE A 108 2.68 -8.07 12.53
N PRO A 109 1.66 -8.52 11.77
CA PRO A 109 0.50 -7.71 11.40
C PRO A 109 -0.20 -7.02 12.58
N TYR A 110 -0.40 -7.73 13.68
CA TYR A 110 -1.09 -7.21 14.86
C TYR A 110 -0.29 -6.14 15.63
N MET A 111 1.05 -6.11 15.49
CA MET A 111 1.87 -5.11 16.18
C MET A 111 1.63 -3.68 15.69
N ASN A 112 0.90 -3.52 14.59
CA ASN A 112 0.44 -2.25 14.06
C ASN A 112 -0.10 -1.28 15.14
N VAL A 113 -0.89 -1.80 16.08
CA VAL A 113 -1.51 -1.01 17.18
C VAL A 113 -0.47 -0.28 18.04
N TYR A 114 0.73 -0.84 18.14
CA TYR A 114 1.86 -0.27 18.86
C TYR A 114 2.77 0.54 17.92
N THR A 115 2.94 0.12 16.67
CA THR A 115 3.74 0.84 15.67
C THR A 115 3.21 2.25 15.40
N LEU A 116 1.90 2.49 15.53
CA LEU A 116 1.31 3.83 15.44
C LEU A 116 1.87 4.82 16.49
N ASN A 117 2.39 4.31 17.61
CA ASN A 117 3.08 5.06 18.67
C ASN A 117 4.57 4.72 18.68
N SER A 118 5.25 4.95 17.55
CA SER A 118 6.69 4.72 17.41
C SER A 118 7.32 5.72 16.44
N GLU A 119 8.64 5.64 16.27
CA GLU A 119 9.42 6.46 15.34
C GLU A 119 9.04 6.24 13.87
N TYR A 120 8.30 5.17 13.54
CA TYR A 120 7.78 4.93 12.19
C TYR A 120 6.60 5.83 11.82
N ASN A 121 6.07 6.65 12.73
CA ASN A 121 5.00 7.60 12.47
C ASN A 121 5.53 9.03 12.45
N TRP A 122 5.17 9.80 11.42
CA TRP A 122 5.48 11.23 11.37
C TRP A 122 4.82 12.02 12.52
N GLY A 123 3.66 11.56 13.01
CA GLY A 123 2.97 12.18 14.14
C GLY A 123 2.12 13.40 13.78
N TYR A 124 1.73 13.58 12.52
CA TYR A 124 0.89 14.69 12.10
C TYR A 124 -0.48 14.68 12.80
N GLN A 125 -1.02 15.89 12.96
CA GLN A 125 -2.39 16.15 13.38
C GLN A 125 -3.01 17.16 12.42
N THR A 126 -4.33 17.10 12.28
CA THR A 126 -5.05 18.13 11.55
C THR A 126 -5.06 19.46 12.33
N VAL A 127 -5.36 20.55 11.65
CA VAL A 127 -5.88 21.76 12.33
C VAL A 127 -7.20 21.42 13.05
N PRO A 128 -7.64 22.23 14.03
CA PRO A 128 -8.94 22.03 14.67
C PRO A 128 -10.08 21.97 13.64
N GLN A 129 -10.85 20.90 13.67
CA GLN A 129 -11.95 20.65 12.74
C GLN A 129 -13.27 21.20 13.28
N LYS A 130 -14.21 21.48 12.37
CA LYS A 130 -15.53 22.05 12.70
C LYS A 130 -16.66 21.03 12.71
N ASN A 131 -16.61 20.06 11.78
CA ASN A 131 -17.68 19.09 11.55
C ASN A 131 -17.21 17.63 11.74
N SER A 132 -16.01 17.43 12.30
CA SER A 132 -15.41 16.12 12.49
C SER A 132 -14.50 16.13 13.70
N CYS A 133 -14.20 14.96 14.27
CA CYS A 133 -13.27 14.80 15.39
C CYS A 133 -13.60 15.70 16.60
N LEU A 134 -14.87 16.07 16.80
CA LEU A 134 -15.28 16.96 17.89
C LEU A 134 -15.10 16.33 19.29
N GLY A 135 -15.06 14.99 19.34
CA GLY A 135 -14.73 14.21 20.53
C GLY A 135 -13.23 14.08 20.80
N MET A 136 -12.37 14.66 19.98
CA MET A 136 -10.91 14.60 20.13
C MET A 136 -10.37 15.79 20.93
N VAL A 137 -9.19 15.63 21.55
CA VAL A 137 -8.48 16.72 22.24
C VAL A 137 -8.21 17.84 21.23
N ASN A 138 -8.56 19.08 21.61
CA ASN A 138 -8.47 20.27 20.76
C ASN A 138 -9.20 20.17 19.41
N LYS A 139 -10.13 19.22 19.25
CA LYS A 139 -10.87 18.95 18.01
C LYS A 139 -9.94 18.64 16.82
N THR A 140 -8.78 18.06 17.07
CA THR A 140 -7.83 17.66 16.03
C THR A 140 -7.88 16.16 15.80
N CYS A 141 -7.93 15.75 14.53
CA CYS A 141 -7.79 14.34 14.17
C CYS A 141 -6.30 13.98 14.17
N MET A 142 -5.98 12.76 14.61
CA MET A 142 -4.70 12.15 14.28
C MET A 142 -4.60 11.97 12.76
N PHE A 143 -3.42 12.19 12.18
CA PHE A 143 -3.19 12.02 10.74
C PHE A 143 -1.95 11.15 10.52
N ASN A 144 -2.09 9.87 10.86
CA ASN A 144 -0.96 8.93 10.87
C ASN A 144 -0.37 8.78 9.47
N THR A 145 0.96 8.84 9.35
CA THR A 145 1.67 8.70 8.08
C THR A 145 3.00 8.00 8.34
N GLY A 146 3.37 7.04 7.50
CA GLY A 146 4.58 6.26 7.71
C GLY A 146 5.86 7.03 7.41
N LYS A 147 6.88 6.82 8.24
CA LYS A 147 8.23 7.38 8.15
C LYS A 147 9.24 6.24 8.23
N GLY A 148 9.73 5.80 7.08
CA GLY A 148 10.64 4.66 6.95
C GLY A 148 10.60 4.04 5.56
N LEU A 149 11.51 3.11 5.28
CA LEU A 149 11.58 2.40 4.00
C LEU A 149 10.35 1.48 3.85
N GLY A 150 9.48 1.78 2.90
CA GLY A 150 8.13 1.21 2.76
C GLY A 150 7.01 2.20 3.13
N GLY A 151 7.34 3.29 3.82
CA GLY A 151 6.44 4.42 4.11
C GLY A 151 5.20 4.00 4.90
N SER A 152 4.03 4.51 4.49
CA SER A 152 2.75 4.14 5.13
C SER A 152 2.43 2.64 5.02
N GLY A 153 3.08 1.88 4.14
CA GLY A 153 2.94 0.41 4.11
C GLY A 153 3.42 -0.29 5.39
N ILE A 154 4.33 0.33 6.15
CA ILE A 154 4.82 -0.17 7.45
C ILE A 154 3.74 0.02 8.54
N LEU A 155 2.98 1.12 8.46
CA LEU A 155 1.94 1.50 9.43
C LEU A 155 0.51 1.11 9.01
N GLY A 156 0.28 0.74 7.76
CA GLY A 156 -1.07 0.53 7.24
C GLY A 156 -1.72 -0.75 7.74
N ALA A 157 -3.02 -0.86 7.50
CA ALA A 157 -3.80 -2.07 7.78
C ALA A 157 -3.55 -3.21 6.78
N MET A 158 -2.61 -3.08 5.83
CA MET A 158 -2.28 -4.06 4.78
C MET A 158 -3.43 -4.45 3.85
N ILE A 159 -4.67 -4.03 4.09
CA ILE A 159 -5.83 -4.27 3.23
C ILE A 159 -5.48 -3.81 1.82
N TYR A 160 -5.63 -4.73 0.87
CA TYR A 160 -5.28 -4.50 -0.51
C TYR A 160 -6.54 -4.18 -1.31
N THR A 161 -6.68 -2.91 -1.68
CA THR A 161 -7.72 -2.44 -2.61
C THR A 161 -7.07 -1.73 -3.79
N ARG A 162 -7.65 -1.89 -4.97
CA ARG A 162 -7.21 -1.22 -6.20
C ARG A 162 -7.93 0.09 -6.45
N GLY A 163 -9.21 0.17 -6.10
CA GLY A 163 -10.15 1.20 -6.57
C GLY A 163 -11.27 0.58 -7.40
N ASN A 164 -12.30 1.35 -7.73
CA ASN A 164 -13.32 0.94 -8.70
C ASN A 164 -12.85 1.26 -10.13
N ARG A 165 -13.27 0.45 -11.10
CA ARG A 165 -13.04 0.72 -12.53
C ARG A 165 -13.48 2.12 -12.95
N GLU A 166 -14.66 2.56 -12.49
CA GLU A 166 -15.22 3.87 -12.78
C GLU A 166 -14.38 5.03 -12.24
N ASP A 167 -13.53 4.82 -11.24
CA ASP A 167 -12.62 5.86 -10.75
C ASP A 167 -11.60 6.21 -11.84
N PHE A 168 -10.96 5.20 -12.41
CA PHE A 168 -9.94 5.35 -13.46
C PHE A 168 -10.54 5.77 -14.80
N ASP A 169 -11.71 5.23 -15.16
CA ASP A 169 -12.43 5.65 -16.36
C ASP A 169 -12.96 7.09 -16.20
N GLY A 170 -13.27 7.51 -14.97
CA GLY A 170 -13.52 8.90 -14.63
C GLY A 170 -12.29 9.79 -14.80
N TRP A 171 -11.09 9.31 -14.44
CA TRP A 171 -9.84 10.03 -14.73
C TRP A 171 -9.64 10.19 -16.24
N ALA A 172 -9.81 9.12 -17.01
CA ALA A 172 -9.70 9.14 -18.47
C ALA A 172 -10.69 10.12 -19.11
N SER A 173 -11.93 10.15 -18.61
CA SER A 173 -12.99 11.05 -19.08
C SER A 173 -12.67 12.53 -18.83
N SER A 174 -11.75 12.84 -17.92
CA SER A 174 -11.24 14.21 -17.71
C SER A 174 -10.09 14.61 -18.65
N GLY A 175 -9.77 13.76 -19.64
CA GLY A 175 -8.72 13.98 -20.63
C GLY A 175 -7.44 13.17 -20.37
N LEU A 176 -7.34 12.48 -19.24
CA LEU A 176 -6.19 11.65 -18.86
C LEU A 176 -6.31 10.23 -19.45
N THR A 177 -6.53 10.12 -20.76
CA THR A 177 -6.98 8.89 -21.44
C THR A 177 -6.07 7.66 -21.21
N SER A 178 -4.76 7.87 -21.01
CA SER A 178 -3.83 6.79 -20.71
C SER A 178 -4.07 6.16 -19.32
N TRP A 179 -4.88 6.78 -18.47
CA TRP A 179 -5.17 6.35 -17.09
C TRP A 179 -6.52 5.65 -16.93
N SER A 180 -7.19 5.27 -18.03
CA SER A 180 -8.38 4.41 -17.97
C SER A 180 -8.08 3.08 -17.30
N TYR A 181 -9.09 2.41 -16.74
CA TYR A 181 -8.90 1.13 -16.05
C TYR A 181 -8.21 0.09 -16.93
N GLN A 182 -8.60 0.03 -18.21
CA GLN A 182 -7.99 -0.87 -19.19
C GLN A 182 -6.48 -0.65 -19.32
N ASN A 183 -6.05 0.62 -19.30
CA ASN A 183 -4.64 0.99 -19.46
C ASN A 183 -3.85 0.84 -18.15
N VAL A 184 -4.50 0.85 -16.98
CA VAL A 184 -3.82 0.71 -15.69
C VAL A 184 -3.84 -0.72 -15.11
N LEU A 185 -4.77 -1.57 -15.56
CA LEU A 185 -4.87 -2.97 -15.13
C LEU A 185 -3.56 -3.77 -15.29
N PRO A 186 -2.79 -3.65 -16.40
CA PRO A 186 -1.50 -4.32 -16.52
C PRO A 186 -0.51 -3.98 -15.39
N TYR A 187 -0.50 -2.72 -14.93
CA TYR A 187 0.41 -2.26 -13.88
C TYR A 187 0.00 -2.73 -12.47
N PHE A 188 -1.30 -2.91 -12.21
CA PHE A 188 -1.77 -3.63 -11.02
C PHE A 188 -1.23 -5.07 -11.04
N LYS A 189 -1.46 -5.80 -12.14
CA LYS A 189 -1.02 -7.19 -12.33
C LYS A 189 0.51 -7.34 -12.26
N LYS A 190 1.27 -6.34 -12.73
CA LYS A 190 2.74 -6.32 -12.69
C LYS A 190 3.29 -6.25 -11.26
N SER A 191 2.61 -5.53 -10.37
CA SER A 191 3.04 -5.37 -8.98
C SER A 191 2.74 -6.60 -8.13
N GLU A 192 1.57 -7.19 -8.31
CA GLU A 192 1.04 -8.18 -7.38
C GLU A 192 1.33 -9.64 -7.76
N ARG A 193 1.28 -10.48 -6.74
CA ARG A 193 1.19 -11.93 -6.82
C ARG A 193 0.05 -12.37 -5.92
N ILE A 194 -1.13 -12.56 -6.52
CA ILE A 194 -2.31 -13.07 -5.84
C ILE A 194 -2.08 -14.53 -5.41
N GLN A 195 -2.50 -14.85 -4.19
CA GLN A 195 -2.46 -16.20 -3.64
C GLN A 195 -3.79 -16.63 -3.00
N THR A 196 -4.83 -15.81 -3.13
CA THR A 196 -6.18 -16.18 -2.68
C THR A 196 -6.77 -17.25 -3.63
N PRO A 197 -7.65 -18.14 -3.15
CA PRO A 197 -8.21 -19.21 -3.97
C PRO A 197 -9.40 -18.79 -4.85
N ASP A 198 -9.98 -17.62 -4.61
CA ASP A 198 -11.30 -17.17 -5.07
C ASP A 198 -11.24 -15.81 -5.80
N TYR A 199 -10.11 -15.50 -6.44
CA TYR A 199 -9.97 -14.30 -7.27
C TYR A 199 -10.64 -14.44 -8.65
N ASP A 200 -11.07 -13.32 -9.24
CA ASP A 200 -11.61 -13.30 -10.60
C ASP A 200 -10.49 -13.47 -11.66
N GLU A 201 -10.61 -14.50 -12.51
CA GLU A 201 -9.64 -14.76 -13.58
C GLU A 201 -9.49 -13.56 -14.54
N GLY A 202 -8.24 -13.31 -14.96
CA GLY A 202 -7.89 -12.22 -15.88
C GLY A 202 -7.60 -10.88 -15.19
N PHE A 203 -8.10 -10.66 -13.98
CA PHE A 203 -7.91 -9.41 -13.24
C PHE A 203 -6.64 -9.37 -12.40
N HIS A 204 -6.04 -10.52 -12.07
CA HIS A 204 -4.92 -10.58 -11.13
C HIS A 204 -3.59 -10.99 -11.75
N GLY A 205 -2.51 -10.51 -11.13
CA GLY A 205 -1.13 -10.88 -11.40
C GLY A 205 -0.69 -12.01 -10.49
N THR A 206 0.13 -12.94 -11.01
CA THR A 206 0.57 -14.13 -10.28
C THR A 206 2.09 -14.18 -10.08
N GLN A 207 2.82 -13.15 -10.51
CA GLN A 207 4.28 -13.15 -10.57
C GLN A 207 4.95 -11.90 -9.99
N GLY A 208 4.18 -10.86 -9.66
CA GLY A 208 4.71 -9.62 -9.11
C GLY A 208 5.37 -9.83 -7.73
N PRO A 209 6.22 -8.88 -7.30
CA PRO A 209 6.91 -9.00 -6.02
C PRO A 209 5.97 -8.88 -4.80
N LEU A 210 4.86 -8.15 -4.92
CA LEU A 210 3.92 -7.89 -3.82
C LEU A 210 2.95 -9.07 -3.66
N CYS A 211 3.17 -9.92 -2.67
CA CYS A 211 2.25 -10.97 -2.31
C CYS A 211 0.93 -10.39 -1.76
N VAL A 212 -0.19 -10.87 -2.30
CA VAL A 212 -1.54 -10.52 -1.84
C VAL A 212 -2.24 -11.82 -1.44
N ASN A 213 -2.60 -11.94 -0.17
CA ASN A 213 -3.17 -13.17 0.37
C ASN A 213 -4.16 -12.88 1.52
N TYR A 214 -4.89 -13.90 1.92
CA TYR A 214 -5.69 -13.87 3.13
C TYR A 214 -4.84 -14.20 4.36
N THR A 215 -5.13 -13.49 5.45
CA THR A 215 -4.65 -13.86 6.78
C THR A 215 -5.34 -15.15 7.24
N ALA A 216 -4.77 -15.88 8.19
CA ALA A 216 -5.43 -17.02 8.83
C ALA A 216 -5.04 -17.09 10.31
N PRO A 217 -5.93 -17.56 11.22
CA PRO A 217 -7.30 -18.02 10.98
C PRO A 217 -8.29 -16.85 10.83
N ASP A 218 -9.51 -17.15 10.38
CA ASP A 218 -10.65 -16.22 10.31
C ASP A 218 -11.05 -15.69 11.71
N SER A 219 -11.64 -14.51 11.74
CA SER A 219 -12.29 -13.93 12.91
C SER A 219 -13.51 -14.78 13.29
N LEU A 220 -13.81 -14.81 14.60
CA LEU A 220 -14.92 -15.61 15.11
C LEU A 220 -16.29 -15.16 14.57
N THR A 221 -16.39 -13.91 14.08
CA THR A 221 -17.62 -13.31 13.57
C THR A 221 -17.66 -13.20 12.04
N TYR A 222 -16.58 -13.57 11.33
CA TYR A 222 -16.48 -13.50 9.86
C TYR A 222 -17.68 -14.16 9.17
N GLY A 223 -17.94 -15.43 9.49
CA GLY A 223 -19.03 -16.19 8.87
C GLY A 223 -20.41 -15.58 9.14
N ASN A 224 -20.67 -15.10 10.36
CA ASN A 224 -21.93 -14.44 10.69
C ASN A 224 -22.12 -13.14 9.92
N PHE A 225 -21.06 -12.33 9.80
CA PHE A 225 -21.09 -11.08 9.04
C PHE A 225 -21.30 -11.34 7.55
N LEU A 226 -20.52 -12.24 6.95
CA LEU A 226 -20.62 -12.62 5.54
C LEU A 226 -22.03 -13.10 5.17
N GLU A 227 -22.59 -14.04 5.93
CA GLU A 227 -23.93 -14.59 5.66
C GLU A 227 -25.03 -13.56 5.89
N SER A 228 -24.86 -12.65 6.86
CA SER A 228 -25.82 -11.56 7.07
C SER A 228 -25.80 -10.58 5.89
N CYS A 229 -24.62 -10.27 5.35
CA CYS A 229 -24.47 -9.43 4.16
C CYS A 229 -25.13 -10.08 2.93
N LYS A 230 -25.00 -11.40 2.77
CA LYS A 230 -25.68 -12.16 1.72
C LYS A 230 -27.19 -12.07 1.82
N LEU A 231 -27.74 -12.25 3.02
CA LEU A 231 -29.19 -12.11 3.26
C LEU A 231 -29.68 -10.67 3.07
N ALA A 232 -28.82 -9.68 3.28
CA ALA A 232 -29.08 -8.27 2.97
C ALA A 232 -28.94 -7.94 1.47
N GLY A 233 -28.69 -8.93 0.60
CA GLY A 233 -28.65 -8.78 -0.86
C GLY A 233 -27.26 -8.54 -1.46
N LEU A 234 -26.19 -8.60 -0.67
CA LEU A 234 -24.82 -8.50 -1.18
C LEU A 234 -24.34 -9.85 -1.72
N LYS A 235 -23.55 -9.84 -2.79
CA LYS A 235 -22.89 -11.06 -3.29
C LYS A 235 -21.51 -11.20 -2.66
N ASN A 236 -21.08 -12.44 -2.42
CA ASN A 236 -19.67 -12.70 -2.13
C ASN A 236 -18.88 -12.57 -3.43
N ILE A 237 -17.88 -11.68 -3.45
CA ILE A 237 -17.17 -11.28 -4.66
C ILE A 237 -15.68 -11.08 -4.40
N ASP A 238 -14.90 -11.00 -5.47
CA ASP A 238 -13.59 -10.37 -5.48
C ASP A 238 -13.74 -8.88 -5.83
N TYR A 239 -13.65 -8.01 -4.82
CA TYR A 239 -13.84 -6.56 -5.01
C TYR A 239 -12.71 -5.86 -5.77
N ASN A 240 -11.60 -6.56 -6.04
CA ASN A 240 -10.52 -6.08 -6.90
C ASN A 240 -10.62 -6.65 -8.33
N GLY A 241 -11.62 -7.48 -8.58
CA GLY A 241 -11.92 -8.16 -9.84
C GLY A 241 -12.97 -7.43 -10.67
N ARG A 242 -13.98 -8.17 -11.13
CA ARG A 242 -14.98 -7.68 -12.08
C ARG A 242 -15.96 -6.67 -11.49
N HIS A 243 -16.30 -6.85 -10.21
CA HIS A 243 -17.29 -6.04 -9.51
C HIS A 243 -16.77 -5.61 -8.14
N GLN A 244 -17.06 -4.39 -7.72
CA GLN A 244 -16.68 -3.90 -6.39
C GLN A 244 -17.81 -3.99 -5.37
N VAL A 245 -19.07 -3.74 -5.77
CA VAL A 245 -20.21 -3.74 -4.83
C VAL A 245 -20.57 -5.17 -4.42
N GLY A 246 -20.44 -5.46 -3.13
CA GLY A 246 -20.63 -6.78 -2.55
C GLY A 246 -19.90 -6.92 -1.22
N VAL A 247 -19.80 -8.16 -0.73
CA VAL A 247 -19.06 -8.52 0.49
C VAL A 247 -17.90 -9.45 0.11
N SER A 248 -16.81 -9.37 0.84
CA SER A 248 -15.65 -10.23 0.61
C SER A 248 -14.84 -10.41 1.88
N ARG A 249 -13.95 -11.40 1.84
CA ARG A 249 -12.80 -11.42 2.74
C ARG A 249 -11.78 -10.39 2.26
N ALA A 250 -11.16 -9.64 3.18
CA ALA A 250 -10.17 -8.64 2.83
C ALA A 250 -8.82 -9.31 2.46
N PRO A 251 -8.38 -9.33 1.17
CA PRO A 251 -7.00 -9.60 0.83
C PRO A 251 -6.06 -8.56 1.47
N MET A 252 -4.87 -9.01 1.85
CA MET A 252 -3.86 -8.17 2.47
C MET A 252 -2.50 -8.34 1.78
N THR A 253 -1.64 -7.32 1.86
CA THR A 253 -0.25 -7.39 1.43
C THR A 253 0.60 -8.10 2.47
N ILE A 254 0.57 -9.43 2.43
CA ILE A 254 1.28 -10.32 3.35
C ILE A 254 1.96 -11.45 2.60
N ASP A 255 3.09 -11.92 3.13
CA ASP A 255 3.72 -13.18 2.71
C ASP A 255 3.63 -14.17 3.86
N PHE A 256 2.83 -15.22 3.66
CA PHE A 256 2.36 -16.13 4.71
C PHE A 256 1.69 -15.38 5.89
N ASN A 257 2.44 -15.09 6.94
CA ASN A 257 1.98 -14.44 8.17
C ASN A 257 2.66 -13.08 8.43
N LYS A 258 3.52 -12.62 7.51
CA LYS A 258 4.31 -11.39 7.66
C LYS A 258 3.74 -10.29 6.80
N ARG A 259 3.73 -9.07 7.35
CA ARG A 259 3.53 -7.83 6.59
C ARG A 259 4.50 -7.78 5.42
N LEU A 260 4.01 -7.37 4.26
CA LEU A 260 4.82 -7.12 3.09
C LEU A 260 4.61 -5.68 2.59
N SER A 261 5.46 -4.75 3.05
CA SER A 261 5.44 -3.36 2.57
C SER A 261 6.17 -3.21 1.24
N GLY A 262 6.13 -1.99 0.67
CA GLY A 262 6.90 -1.65 -0.53
C GLY A 262 8.41 -1.83 -0.34
N GLY A 263 8.93 -1.49 0.85
CA GLY A 263 10.36 -1.64 1.16
C GLY A 263 10.77 -3.11 1.12
N SER A 264 10.01 -3.96 1.80
CA SER A 264 10.21 -5.41 1.84
C SER A 264 9.98 -6.12 0.51
N ALA A 265 9.00 -5.69 -0.29
CA ALA A 265 8.70 -6.31 -1.59
C ALA A 265 9.67 -5.89 -2.71
N PHE A 266 10.04 -4.61 -2.78
CA PHE A 266 10.72 -4.05 -3.95
C PHE A 266 12.19 -3.71 -3.72
N VAL A 267 12.59 -3.31 -2.50
CA VAL A 267 13.94 -2.76 -2.24
C VAL A 267 14.84 -3.77 -1.53
N LEU A 268 14.41 -4.27 -0.37
CA LEU A 268 15.22 -5.17 0.46
C LEU A 268 15.71 -6.44 -0.28
N PRO A 269 14.93 -7.07 -1.17
CA PRO A 269 15.39 -8.27 -1.88
C PRO A 269 16.55 -8.02 -2.84
N VAL A 270 16.81 -6.77 -3.25
CA VAL A 270 17.75 -6.44 -4.35
C VAL A 270 18.86 -5.50 -3.94
N ILE A 271 18.74 -4.83 -2.79
CA ILE A 271 19.69 -3.80 -2.34
C ILE A 271 21.14 -4.30 -2.22
N ASN A 272 21.33 -5.59 -1.88
CA ASN A 272 22.66 -6.19 -1.75
C ASN A 272 23.22 -6.76 -3.06
N THR A 273 22.38 -6.94 -4.08
CA THR A 273 22.77 -7.54 -5.38
C THR A 273 22.91 -6.51 -6.49
N THR A 274 22.33 -5.33 -6.32
CA THR A 274 22.25 -4.28 -7.33
C THR A 274 23.24 -3.16 -7.01
N SER A 275 24.31 -3.03 -7.79
CA SER A 275 25.38 -2.07 -7.52
C SER A 275 25.04 -0.61 -7.86
N ASN A 276 23.99 -0.37 -8.64
CA ASN A 276 23.58 0.95 -9.12
C ASN A 276 22.39 1.56 -8.34
N LEU A 277 21.95 0.91 -7.26
CA LEU A 277 20.92 1.42 -6.34
C LEU A 277 21.57 1.76 -4.99
N ASN A 278 21.39 3.00 -4.54
CA ASN A 278 21.82 3.45 -3.22
C ASN A 278 20.61 3.92 -2.41
N VAL A 279 20.50 3.49 -1.16
CA VAL A 279 19.41 3.87 -0.25
C VAL A 279 20.01 4.48 1.01
N THR A 280 19.71 5.75 1.23
CA THR A 280 20.21 6.51 2.36
C THR A 280 19.06 6.75 3.34
N LEU A 281 19.08 6.00 4.45
CA LEU A 281 18.17 6.18 5.59
C LEU A 281 18.56 7.41 6.43
N HIS A 282 17.63 7.89 7.26
CA HIS A 282 17.80 9.09 8.09
C HIS A 282 18.24 10.34 7.31
N ALA A 283 17.79 10.46 6.06
CA ALA A 283 18.05 11.58 5.17
C ALA A 283 16.81 12.46 5.07
N PHE A 284 16.76 13.53 5.88
CA PHE A 284 15.64 14.46 5.90
C PHE A 284 15.81 15.51 4.81
N VAL A 285 15.08 15.38 3.70
CA VAL A 285 15.11 16.33 2.59
C VAL A 285 14.44 17.65 2.99
N THR A 286 15.10 18.76 2.69
CA THR A 286 14.67 20.10 3.15
C THR A 286 14.40 21.09 2.03
N LYS A 287 15.03 20.93 0.85
CA LYS A 287 14.90 21.90 -0.24
C LYS A 287 15.28 21.35 -1.61
N LEU A 288 14.58 21.78 -2.66
CA LEU A 288 15.00 21.60 -4.06
C LEU A 288 15.81 22.80 -4.55
N ARG A 289 16.81 22.55 -5.39
CA ARG A 289 17.64 23.59 -6.02
C ARG A 289 17.30 23.73 -7.50
N PHE A 290 17.07 24.95 -7.95
CA PHE A 290 16.65 25.24 -9.32
C PHE A 290 17.69 26.05 -10.09
N SER A 291 17.73 25.84 -11.39
CA SER A 291 18.37 26.73 -12.37
C SER A 291 17.40 26.90 -13.54
N GLY A 292 16.74 28.06 -13.62
CA GLY A 292 15.61 28.26 -14.52
C GLY A 292 14.50 27.23 -14.26
N ASN A 293 14.09 26.52 -15.31
CA ASN A 293 13.04 25.49 -15.28
C ASN A 293 13.58 24.07 -15.01
N ALA A 294 14.79 23.93 -14.48
CA ALA A 294 15.40 22.64 -14.17
C ALA A 294 15.74 22.52 -12.69
N VAL A 295 15.52 21.34 -12.12
CA VAL A 295 16.00 20.97 -10.79
C VAL A 295 17.42 20.45 -10.91
N THR A 296 18.35 21.10 -10.23
CA THR A 296 19.79 20.79 -10.28
C THR A 296 20.24 19.87 -9.15
N GLY A 297 19.47 19.80 -8.07
CA GLY A 297 19.78 18.96 -6.93
C GLY A 297 18.81 19.08 -5.76
N VAL A 298 19.06 18.26 -4.75
CA VAL A 298 18.25 18.12 -3.54
C VAL A 298 19.12 18.34 -2.31
N GLU A 299 18.67 19.18 -1.38
CA GLU A 299 19.31 19.36 -0.08
C GLU A 299 18.65 18.51 0.99
N PHE A 300 19.46 17.87 1.82
CA PHE A 300 18.98 17.06 2.93
C PHE A 300 19.92 17.11 4.13
N VAL A 301 19.39 16.78 5.29
CA VAL A 301 20.15 16.65 6.53
C VAL A 301 20.29 15.17 6.88
N LYS A 302 21.52 14.76 7.18
CA LYS A 302 21.85 13.41 7.66
C LYS A 302 23.06 13.51 8.59
N ASP A 303 23.06 12.76 9.69
CA ASP A 303 24.18 12.73 10.65
C ASP A 303 24.60 14.14 11.09
N LYS A 304 23.61 15.01 11.31
CA LYS A 304 23.77 16.43 11.65
C LYS A 304 24.60 17.25 10.66
N LYS A 305 24.63 16.86 9.39
CA LYS A 305 25.28 17.59 8.31
C LYS A 305 24.30 17.85 7.18
N ARG A 306 24.45 19.00 6.54
CA ARG A 306 23.65 19.38 5.37
C ARG A 306 24.37 18.97 4.10
N TYR A 307 23.70 18.20 3.26
CA TYR A 307 24.23 17.71 2.00
C TYR A 307 23.46 18.27 0.81
N LEU A 308 24.15 18.40 -0.32
CA LEU A 308 23.57 18.61 -1.64
C LEU A 308 23.90 17.41 -2.52
N VAL A 309 22.89 16.77 -3.08
CA VAL A 309 23.04 15.76 -4.14
C VAL A 309 22.55 16.33 -5.46
N LYS A 310 23.30 16.09 -6.55
CA LYS A 310 22.90 16.50 -7.91
C LYS A 310 22.13 15.38 -8.61
N ALA A 311 21.09 15.76 -9.37
CA ALA A 311 20.39 14.85 -10.28
C ALA A 311 20.81 15.14 -11.72
N LYS A 312 21.26 14.12 -12.46
CA LYS A 312 21.69 14.25 -13.87
C LYS A 312 20.51 14.11 -14.83
N LYS A 313 19.50 13.32 -14.46
CA LYS A 313 18.23 13.19 -15.18
C LYS A 313 17.15 13.85 -14.35
N GLU A 314 16.45 13.09 -13.50
CA GLU A 314 15.26 13.60 -12.78
C GLU A 314 15.38 13.52 -11.26
N VAL A 315 14.70 14.46 -10.61
CA VAL A 315 14.27 14.31 -9.21
C VAL A 315 12.83 13.81 -9.19
N ILE A 316 12.59 12.74 -8.43
CA ILE A 316 11.28 12.10 -8.29
C ILE A 316 10.83 12.27 -6.84
N LEU A 317 9.73 12.98 -6.63
CA LEU A 317 9.14 13.18 -5.31
C LEU A 317 8.15 12.05 -5.01
N SER A 318 8.41 11.32 -3.92
CA SER A 318 7.60 10.21 -3.43
C SER A 318 7.41 10.31 -1.91
N GLY A 319 7.32 11.54 -1.40
CA GLY A 319 7.12 11.84 0.03
C GLY A 319 5.67 11.61 0.50
N GLY A 320 4.76 11.28 -0.40
CA GLY A 320 3.33 11.13 -0.10
C GLY A 320 2.60 12.47 -0.10
N ALA A 321 1.27 12.40 0.00
CA ALA A 321 0.39 13.55 -0.15
C ALA A 321 0.51 14.64 0.96
N VAL A 322 1.40 14.45 1.94
CA VAL A 322 1.72 15.45 2.97
C VAL A 322 3.11 16.05 2.77
N ASN A 323 4.16 15.23 2.69
CA ASN A 323 5.55 15.73 2.61
C ASN A 323 5.91 16.26 1.23
N THR A 324 5.39 15.66 0.15
CA THR A 324 5.64 16.14 -1.21
C THR A 324 5.16 17.59 -1.42
N PRO A 325 3.88 17.94 -1.14
CA PRO A 325 3.45 19.34 -1.28
C PRO A 325 4.19 20.27 -0.32
N GLN A 326 4.52 19.83 0.90
CA GLN A 326 5.32 20.63 1.82
C GLN A 326 6.69 20.98 1.22
N LEU A 327 7.41 20.00 0.67
CA LEU A 327 8.72 20.21 0.06
C LEU A 327 8.66 21.13 -1.16
N LEU A 328 7.64 20.97 -2.02
CA LEU A 328 7.41 21.86 -3.16
C LEU A 328 7.18 23.30 -2.69
N LEU A 329 6.31 23.50 -1.70
CA LEU A 329 6.00 24.82 -1.13
C LEU A 329 7.26 25.47 -0.54
N LEU A 330 8.03 24.75 0.29
CA LEU A 330 9.29 25.24 0.87
C LEU A 330 10.36 25.56 -0.18
N SER A 331 10.24 24.95 -1.36
CA SER A 331 11.13 25.14 -2.49
C SER A 331 10.66 26.25 -3.44
N GLY A 332 9.54 26.92 -3.14
CA GLY A 332 9.01 28.03 -3.95
C GLY A 332 8.10 27.60 -5.11
N VAL A 333 7.62 26.35 -5.11
CA VAL A 333 6.66 25.83 -6.09
C VAL A 333 5.30 25.67 -5.40
N GLY A 334 4.35 26.56 -5.69
CA GLY A 334 3.04 26.57 -5.06
C GLY A 334 2.32 27.91 -5.17
N PRO A 335 1.21 28.13 -4.43
CA PRO A 335 0.40 29.32 -4.60
C PRO A 335 1.17 30.58 -4.23
N LYS A 336 1.33 31.49 -5.19
CA LYS A 336 2.15 32.72 -5.06
C LYS A 336 1.86 33.48 -3.76
N GLU A 337 0.59 33.73 -3.47
CA GLU A 337 0.19 34.51 -2.28
C GLU A 337 0.56 33.81 -0.96
N ASP A 338 0.47 32.48 -0.90
CA ASP A 338 0.81 31.73 0.31
C ASP A 338 2.33 31.69 0.53
N LEU A 339 3.10 31.61 -0.56
CA LEU A 339 4.57 31.66 -0.51
C LEU A 339 5.10 33.04 -0.11
N GLU A 340 4.56 34.11 -0.71
CA GLU A 340 4.96 35.49 -0.42
C GLU A 340 4.68 35.88 1.04
N LYS A 341 3.55 35.44 1.61
CA LYS A 341 3.21 35.66 3.04
C LYS A 341 4.26 35.08 3.99
N LEU A 342 4.96 34.02 3.59
CA LEU A 342 6.00 33.36 4.40
C LEU A 342 7.43 33.77 3.99
N GLY A 343 7.56 34.75 3.08
CA GLY A 343 8.86 35.21 2.58
C GLY A 343 9.60 34.16 1.75
N ILE A 344 8.89 33.23 1.12
CA ILE A 344 9.48 32.21 0.25
C ILE A 344 9.51 32.74 -1.18
N PRO A 345 10.68 32.81 -1.84
CA PRO A 345 10.77 33.23 -3.23
C PRO A 345 9.96 32.29 -4.14
N VAL A 346 9.12 32.86 -4.99
CA VAL A 346 8.28 32.09 -5.91
C VAL A 346 9.10 31.69 -7.12
N VAL A 347 9.32 30.38 -7.27
CA VAL A 347 9.92 29.75 -8.44
C VAL A 347 8.85 29.47 -9.49
N LYS A 348 7.71 28.91 -9.06
CA LYS A 348 6.57 28.60 -9.94
C LYS A 348 5.26 28.71 -9.17
N ASN A 349 4.31 29.46 -9.73
CA ASN A 349 2.95 29.52 -9.21
C ASN A 349 2.15 28.31 -9.69
N LEU A 350 1.78 27.41 -8.78
CA LEU A 350 0.98 26.20 -9.04
C LEU A 350 0.04 25.94 -7.85
N PRO A 351 -1.09 25.22 -8.03
CA PRO A 351 -2.06 24.96 -6.96
C PRO A 351 -1.61 23.86 -5.97
N VAL A 352 -0.33 23.82 -5.60
CA VAL A 352 0.24 22.83 -4.67
C VAL A 352 -0.46 22.91 -3.32
N GLY A 353 -0.93 21.76 -2.82
CA GLY A 353 -1.59 21.63 -1.53
C GLY A 353 -3.01 22.18 -1.47
N GLN A 354 -3.55 22.77 -2.56
CA GLN A 354 -4.88 23.40 -2.51
C GLN A 354 -6.05 22.41 -2.47
N ARG A 355 -5.82 21.13 -2.79
CA ARG A 355 -6.83 20.08 -2.81
C ARG A 355 -6.32 18.87 -2.03
N LEU A 356 -6.84 18.65 -0.82
CA LEU A 356 -6.64 17.42 -0.06
C LEU A 356 -7.95 16.64 -0.06
N VAL A 357 -7.90 15.37 -0.44
CA VAL A 357 -9.05 14.45 -0.33
C VAL A 357 -8.61 13.23 0.47
N ASP A 358 -9.46 12.78 1.37
CA ASP A 358 -9.25 11.60 2.21
C ASP A 358 -10.62 10.99 2.54
N HIS A 359 -10.62 9.72 2.96
CA HIS A 359 -11.81 8.98 3.36
C HIS A 359 -12.07 9.17 4.87
N PRO A 360 -13.12 9.90 5.29
CA PRO A 360 -13.54 9.90 6.68
C PRO A 360 -14.31 8.61 7.00
N ALA A 361 -14.07 8.06 8.18
CA ALA A 361 -14.81 6.93 8.71
C ALA A 361 -15.49 7.25 10.03
N PHE A 362 -16.68 6.70 10.23
CA PHE A 362 -17.29 6.59 11.54
C PHE A 362 -16.74 5.35 12.25
N ALA A 363 -15.97 5.56 13.32
CA ALA A 363 -15.17 4.52 13.99
C ALA A 363 -15.74 4.12 15.36
N ALA A 364 -17.05 4.24 15.54
CA ALA A 364 -17.71 3.98 16.82
C ALA A 364 -18.97 3.11 16.72
N LEU A 365 -19.21 2.43 15.60
CA LEU A 365 -20.35 1.52 15.46
C LEU A 365 -20.05 0.15 16.08
N TYR A 366 -20.21 0.05 17.39
CA TYR A 366 -19.91 -1.14 18.18
C TYR A 366 -21.09 -2.10 18.23
N ILE A 367 -20.79 -3.37 18.03
CA ILE A 367 -21.75 -4.48 18.05
C ILE A 367 -21.30 -5.47 19.12
N ARG A 368 -22.15 -5.68 20.13
CA ARG A 368 -21.93 -6.68 21.18
C ARG A 368 -22.51 -8.02 20.79
N THR A 369 -21.75 -9.09 21.01
CA THR A 369 -22.19 -10.47 20.78
C THR A 369 -22.12 -11.30 22.07
N ASN A 370 -22.54 -12.55 21.99
CA ASN A 370 -22.34 -13.58 23.01
C ASN A 370 -21.13 -14.47 22.69
N VAL A 371 -20.38 -14.17 21.63
CA VAL A 371 -19.16 -14.88 21.23
C VAL A 371 -17.99 -14.24 21.95
N THR A 372 -17.23 -15.03 22.69
CA THR A 372 -16.09 -14.55 23.48
C THR A 372 -14.79 -14.95 22.81
N THR A 373 -13.96 -13.96 22.48
CA THR A 373 -12.61 -14.18 21.94
C THR A 373 -11.71 -14.80 23.02
N PRO A 374 -10.98 -15.90 22.75
CA PRO A 374 -10.06 -16.48 23.70
C PRO A 374 -8.94 -15.49 24.09
N MET A 375 -8.67 -15.36 25.39
CA MET A 375 -7.49 -14.64 25.86
C MET A 375 -6.27 -15.57 25.81
N ARG A 376 -5.18 -15.10 25.19
CA ARG A 376 -3.87 -15.76 25.23
C ARG A 376 -2.82 -14.75 25.66
N SER A 377 -1.72 -15.24 26.21
CA SER A 377 -0.56 -14.41 26.52
C SER A 377 0.20 -13.99 25.25
N VAL A 378 0.99 -12.92 25.32
CA VAL A 378 1.83 -12.48 24.19
C VAL A 378 2.75 -13.61 23.67
N PRO A 379 3.44 -14.40 24.51
CA PRO A 379 4.23 -15.54 24.03
C PRO A 379 3.40 -16.58 23.26
N GLU A 380 2.19 -16.93 23.74
CA GLU A 380 1.32 -17.89 23.04
C GLU A 380 0.84 -17.35 21.70
N TYR A 381 0.47 -16.07 21.65
CA TYR A 381 0.09 -15.42 20.40
C TYR A 381 1.24 -15.35 19.40
N LEU A 382 2.44 -15.03 19.88
CA LEU A 382 3.65 -14.92 19.06
C LEU A 382 4.09 -16.29 18.52
N LYS A 383 4.03 -17.34 19.35
CA LYS A 383 4.30 -18.71 18.90
C LYS A 383 3.30 -19.15 17.83
N GLY A 384 2.01 -18.94 18.07
CA GLY A 384 1.01 -19.28 17.05
C GLY A 384 1.09 -18.36 15.82
N TRP A 385 1.64 -17.15 15.93
CA TRP A 385 1.93 -16.33 14.75
C TRP A 385 2.97 -17.02 13.89
N THR A 386 4.08 -17.51 14.44
CA THR A 386 5.12 -18.23 13.65
C THR A 386 4.58 -19.45 12.91
N GLU A 387 3.47 -20.02 13.39
CA GLU A 387 2.80 -21.18 12.81
C GLU A 387 1.58 -20.81 11.94
N GLY A 388 1.19 -19.53 11.86
CA GLY A 388 0.03 -19.05 11.11
C GLY A 388 -1.34 -19.38 11.75
N GLN A 389 -1.41 -19.49 13.08
CA GLN A 389 -2.56 -20.05 13.81
C GLN A 389 -3.21 -19.09 14.81
N THR A 390 -2.78 -17.83 14.87
CA THR A 390 -3.28 -16.85 15.84
C THR A 390 -3.75 -15.55 15.20
N PRO A 391 -4.61 -14.79 15.89
CA PRO A 391 -4.93 -13.40 15.55
C PRO A 391 -3.73 -12.47 15.29
N PHE A 392 -2.50 -12.80 15.73
CA PHE A 392 -1.34 -11.97 15.46
C PHE A 392 -0.98 -11.88 13.96
N THR A 393 -1.51 -12.79 13.14
CA THR A 393 -1.46 -12.73 11.67
C THR A 393 -2.40 -11.68 11.08
N ARG A 394 -3.33 -11.12 11.88
CA ARG A 394 -4.33 -10.14 11.46
C ARG A 394 -4.05 -8.77 12.07
N VAL A 395 -4.33 -7.73 11.31
CA VAL A 395 -4.30 -6.35 11.80
C VAL A 395 -5.66 -5.94 12.33
N PHE A 396 -5.71 -5.41 13.54
CA PHE A 396 -6.97 -5.10 14.26
C PHE A 396 -8.00 -6.25 14.25
N ASP A 397 -7.55 -7.49 14.07
CA ASP A 397 -8.42 -8.67 13.86
C ASP A 397 -9.41 -8.52 12.68
N SER A 398 -9.12 -7.65 11.71
CA SER A 398 -9.96 -7.39 10.54
C SER A 398 -9.79 -8.44 9.45
N ASP A 399 -10.90 -8.89 8.88
CA ASP A 399 -10.90 -9.81 7.74
C ASP A 399 -12.14 -9.73 6.84
N SER A 400 -13.18 -8.97 7.21
CA SER A 400 -14.40 -8.79 6.40
C SER A 400 -14.52 -7.36 5.89
N ILE A 401 -14.82 -7.23 4.60
CA ILE A 401 -15.06 -5.95 3.95
C ILE A 401 -16.33 -6.03 3.10
N ALA A 402 -17.10 -4.95 3.04
CA ALA A 402 -18.22 -4.83 2.12
C ALA A 402 -18.29 -3.44 1.50
N PHE A 403 -18.53 -3.37 0.21
CA PHE A 403 -18.79 -2.13 -0.51
C PHE A 403 -20.26 -2.05 -0.86
N ILE A 404 -20.90 -0.95 -0.48
CA ILE A 404 -22.32 -0.72 -0.73
C ILE A 404 -22.54 0.63 -1.42
N ASN A 405 -23.62 0.70 -2.19
CA ASN A 405 -24.14 1.94 -2.74
C ASN A 405 -25.44 2.28 -2.02
N THR A 406 -25.38 3.28 -1.14
CA THR A 406 -26.52 3.67 -0.29
C THR A 406 -27.65 4.33 -1.07
N LYS A 407 -27.34 4.97 -2.21
CA LYS A 407 -28.33 5.63 -3.08
C LYS A 407 -28.97 4.66 -4.08
N LYS A 408 -28.24 3.66 -4.54
CA LYS A 408 -28.68 2.65 -5.52
C LYS A 408 -28.19 1.25 -5.11
N PRO A 409 -28.85 0.58 -4.15
CA PRO A 409 -28.42 -0.73 -3.65
C PRO A 409 -28.20 -1.75 -4.78
N GLY A 410 -27.05 -2.43 -4.75
CA GLY A 410 -26.66 -3.43 -5.74
C GLY A 410 -26.05 -2.88 -7.04
N PHE A 411 -25.97 -1.56 -7.22
CA PHE A 411 -25.35 -0.93 -8.37
C PHE A 411 -24.01 -0.29 -8.02
N GLU A 412 -23.06 -0.37 -8.94
CA GLU A 412 -21.83 0.39 -8.88
C GLU A 412 -22.05 1.88 -9.23
N PRO A 413 -21.16 2.77 -8.78
CA PRO A 413 -20.04 2.52 -7.88
C PRO A 413 -20.45 2.65 -6.40
N ALA A 414 -19.66 2.09 -5.47
CA ALA A 414 -19.94 2.19 -4.04
C ALA A 414 -19.76 3.63 -3.50
N ASP A 415 -20.46 3.99 -2.43
CA ASP A 415 -20.24 5.23 -1.68
C ASP A 415 -19.84 4.97 -0.22
N ILE A 416 -20.11 3.76 0.29
CA ILE A 416 -19.70 3.31 1.62
C ILE A 416 -18.91 2.00 1.53
N GLU A 417 -17.83 1.94 2.30
CA GLU A 417 -17.13 0.71 2.65
C GLU A 417 -17.39 0.38 4.13
N LEU A 418 -17.66 -0.89 4.41
CA LEU A 418 -17.79 -1.44 5.75
C LEU A 418 -16.61 -2.35 6.05
N LEU A 419 -15.91 -2.11 7.15
CA LEU A 419 -14.80 -2.94 7.60
C LEU A 419 -15.05 -3.43 9.03
N THR A 420 -15.01 -4.73 9.25
CA THR A 420 -15.12 -5.29 10.61
C THR A 420 -13.76 -5.36 11.29
N THR A 421 -13.72 -5.10 12.59
CA THR A 421 -12.52 -5.20 13.43
C THR A 421 -12.91 -5.63 14.86
N THR A 422 -12.00 -6.21 15.63
CA THR A 422 -12.25 -6.40 17.08
C THR A 422 -12.16 -5.07 17.84
N ALA A 423 -12.88 -4.97 18.96
CA ALA A 423 -12.66 -3.85 19.87
C ALA A 423 -11.20 -3.88 20.39
N PRO A 424 -10.44 -2.77 20.29
CA PRO A 424 -9.00 -2.80 20.52
C PRO A 424 -8.64 -3.22 21.95
N PHE A 425 -7.86 -4.30 22.06
CA PHE A 425 -7.60 -5.01 23.32
C PHE A 425 -6.72 -4.28 24.35
N SER A 426 -5.81 -3.38 23.96
CA SER A 426 -4.97 -2.66 24.94
C SER A 426 -3.93 -1.74 24.29
N VAL A 427 -4.35 -0.52 23.96
CA VAL A 427 -3.62 0.77 24.07
C VAL A 427 -4.77 1.79 24.05
N PRO A 428 -4.94 2.69 25.04
CA PRO A 428 -6.27 3.27 25.26
C PRO A 428 -6.73 3.95 23.98
N PRO A 429 -7.98 3.71 23.54
CA PRO A 429 -8.59 4.35 22.37
C PRO A 429 -8.31 5.87 22.30
N GLY A 430 -8.14 6.50 23.47
CA GLY A 430 -7.72 7.90 23.60
C GLY A 430 -6.39 8.26 22.96
N SER A 431 -5.34 7.44 23.07
CA SER A 431 -4.02 7.75 22.46
C SER A 431 -3.98 7.48 20.95
N THR A 432 -4.76 6.50 20.49
CA THR A 432 -4.84 6.12 19.07
C THR A 432 -5.60 7.16 18.25
N TYR A 433 -6.75 7.60 18.75
CA TYR A 433 -7.61 8.57 18.04
C TYR A 433 -7.46 10.00 18.53
N ASN A 434 -6.68 10.25 19.59
CA ASN A 434 -6.62 11.52 20.30
C ASN A 434 -7.97 11.89 20.98
N LEU A 435 -8.71 10.90 21.52
CA LEU A 435 -9.99 11.17 22.19
C LEU A 435 -9.81 12.05 23.43
N ASN A 436 -10.75 12.96 23.65
CA ASN A 436 -10.85 13.67 24.91
C ASN A 436 -11.28 12.72 26.05
N LYS A 437 -11.26 13.21 27.30
CA LYS A 437 -11.59 12.40 28.47
C LYS A 437 -13.01 11.83 28.43
N ILE A 438 -14.01 12.61 27.99
CA ILE A 438 -15.43 12.19 27.95
C ILE A 438 -15.59 10.96 27.06
N TYR A 439 -15.02 11.00 25.85
CA TYR A 439 -15.08 9.87 24.94
C TYR A 439 -14.17 8.73 25.40
N SER A 440 -12.96 9.01 25.90
CA SER A 440 -12.08 7.97 26.46
C SER A 440 -12.76 7.16 27.57
N ASP A 441 -13.46 7.83 28.49
CA ASP A 441 -14.21 7.17 29.57
C ASP A 441 -15.37 6.33 29.02
N SER A 442 -16.06 6.79 27.97
CA SER A 442 -17.17 6.04 27.36
C SER A 442 -16.72 4.72 26.73
N PHE A 443 -15.51 4.66 26.18
CA PHE A 443 -14.98 3.45 25.57
C PHE A 443 -14.70 2.33 26.58
N LEU A 444 -14.55 2.65 27.87
CA LEU A 444 -14.38 1.65 28.94
C LEU A 444 -15.63 0.78 29.17
N LYS A 445 -16.77 1.13 28.57
CA LYS A 445 -18.02 0.38 28.67
C LYS A 445 -18.15 -0.75 27.63
N TYR A 446 -17.30 -0.72 26.60
CA TYR A 446 -17.23 -1.78 25.60
C TYR A 446 -16.44 -2.97 26.15
N ASN A 447 -16.86 -4.18 25.77
CA ASN A 447 -16.20 -5.41 26.16
C ASN A 447 -15.28 -5.88 25.02
N THR A 448 -13.97 -5.78 25.22
CA THR A 448 -12.97 -6.13 24.21
C THR A 448 -13.03 -7.60 23.77
N LEU A 449 -13.61 -8.49 24.59
CA LEU A 449 -13.71 -9.92 24.28
C LEU A 449 -14.93 -10.27 23.43
N THR A 450 -16.02 -9.51 23.53
CA THR A 450 -17.32 -9.86 22.94
C THR A 450 -17.84 -8.85 21.94
N ASP A 451 -17.26 -7.65 21.92
CA ASP A 451 -17.68 -6.56 21.06
C ASP A 451 -16.75 -6.46 19.86
N PHE A 452 -17.33 -6.27 18.67
CA PHE A 452 -16.60 -5.92 17.46
C PHE A 452 -17.10 -4.57 16.94
N LEU A 453 -16.27 -3.90 16.14
CA LEU A 453 -16.57 -2.61 15.54
C LEU A 453 -16.75 -2.78 14.03
N VAL A 454 -17.71 -2.06 13.47
CA VAL A 454 -17.86 -1.86 12.02
C VAL A 454 -17.47 -0.42 11.70
N TYR A 455 -16.38 -0.22 10.97
CA TYR A 455 -16.12 1.08 10.39
C TYR A 455 -17.13 1.33 9.26
N VAL A 456 -17.73 2.51 9.27
CA VAL A 456 -18.52 3.00 8.13
C VAL A 456 -17.69 4.08 7.45
N ILE A 457 -17.06 3.72 6.34
CA ILE A 457 -16.04 4.52 5.65
C ILE A 457 -16.67 5.15 4.41
N LEU A 458 -16.56 6.48 4.28
CA LEU A 458 -16.97 7.19 3.08
C LEU A 458 -15.90 7.08 2.01
N VAL A 459 -16.21 6.39 0.91
CA VAL A 459 -15.25 6.14 -0.20
C VAL A 459 -15.50 7.02 -1.43
N ALA A 460 -16.53 7.86 -1.40
CA ALA A 460 -16.84 8.83 -2.46
C ALA A 460 -17.01 10.28 -1.92
N PRO A 461 -16.02 10.82 -1.17
CA PRO A 461 -16.14 12.11 -0.50
C PRO A 461 -16.27 13.28 -1.47
N LYS A 462 -17.08 14.27 -1.10
CA LYS A 462 -17.25 15.55 -1.80
C LYS A 462 -16.46 16.68 -1.13
N SER A 463 -16.28 16.59 0.19
CA SER A 463 -15.48 17.52 0.98
C SER A 463 -14.02 17.54 0.52
N GLN A 464 -13.42 18.73 0.48
CA GLN A 464 -12.05 18.95 0.02
C GLN A 464 -11.31 19.89 0.97
N GLY A 465 -10.14 19.44 1.37
CA GLY A 465 -9.23 20.13 2.26
C GLY A 465 -8.07 20.82 1.56
N ASN A 466 -7.06 21.19 2.35
CA ASN A 466 -5.77 21.68 1.87
C ASN A 466 -4.62 21.32 2.82
N ILE A 467 -3.41 21.39 2.26
CA ILE A 467 -2.12 21.38 2.96
C ILE A 467 -1.49 22.77 2.77
N LYS A 468 -1.13 23.42 3.87
CA LYS A 468 -0.40 24.71 3.84
C LYS A 468 0.84 24.65 4.70
N LEU A 469 1.80 25.53 4.42
CA LEU A 469 2.93 25.74 5.32
C LEU A 469 2.49 26.52 6.56
N GLN A 470 2.94 26.08 7.74
CA GLN A 470 2.83 26.86 8.97
C GLN A 470 3.91 27.96 9.02
N SER A 471 5.11 27.66 8.50
CA SER A 471 6.26 28.55 8.46
C SER A 471 7.14 28.23 7.26
N ASN A 472 8.24 28.97 7.07
CA ASN A 472 9.25 28.69 6.04
C ASN A 472 10.35 27.71 6.50
N LYS A 473 10.16 27.03 7.63
CA LYS A 473 11.13 26.08 8.18
C LYS A 473 10.74 24.65 7.80
N PRO A 474 11.66 23.83 7.29
CA PRO A 474 11.37 22.45 6.91
C PRO A 474 11.00 21.57 8.10
N GLU A 475 11.47 21.88 9.30
CA GLU A 475 11.13 21.12 10.50
C GLU A 475 9.70 21.30 10.99
N ASP A 476 9.06 22.44 10.70
CA ASP A 476 7.70 22.68 11.19
C ASP A 476 6.72 21.81 10.40
N PHE A 477 5.75 21.22 11.10
CA PHE A 477 4.72 20.44 10.43
C PHE A 477 3.86 21.33 9.52
N PRO A 478 3.39 20.82 8.37
CA PRO A 478 2.43 21.55 7.57
C PRO A 478 1.08 21.57 8.28
N LEU A 479 0.27 22.59 7.98
CA LEU A 479 -1.12 22.66 8.38
C LEU A 479 -1.93 21.68 7.52
N VAL A 480 -2.40 20.59 8.13
CA VAL A 480 -3.25 19.58 7.49
C VAL A 480 -4.71 19.91 7.77
N ASN A 481 -5.49 20.27 6.76
CA ASN A 481 -6.90 20.62 6.94
C ASN A 481 -7.80 19.84 5.96
N PRO A 482 -8.31 18.66 6.31
CA PRO A 482 -9.11 17.83 5.41
C PRO A 482 -10.54 18.35 5.19
N GLN A 483 -11.08 19.15 6.13
CA GLN A 483 -12.44 19.71 6.05
C GLN A 483 -13.53 18.63 5.87
N TYR A 484 -13.47 17.53 6.63
CA TYR A 484 -14.49 16.48 6.50
C TYR A 484 -15.91 17.00 6.77
N PHE A 485 -16.88 16.50 6.00
CA PHE A 485 -18.30 16.82 6.13
C PHE A 485 -18.61 18.32 6.03
N THR A 486 -17.89 19.04 5.16
CA THR A 486 -18.15 20.45 4.85
C THR A 486 -18.69 20.64 3.43
N ASP A 487 -19.04 19.56 2.74
CA ASP A 487 -19.66 19.64 1.43
C ASP A 487 -20.99 20.41 1.51
N ALA A 488 -21.31 21.17 0.46
CA ALA A 488 -22.38 22.18 0.52
C ALA A 488 -23.78 21.61 0.81
N ASN A 489 -24.01 20.34 0.46
CA ASN A 489 -25.31 19.69 0.54
C ASN A 489 -25.40 18.68 1.71
N GLY A 490 -24.33 18.46 2.47
CA GLY A 490 -24.26 17.46 3.52
C GLY A 490 -24.39 16.01 3.02
N GLU A 491 -24.01 15.75 1.76
CA GLU A 491 -24.07 14.42 1.16
C GLU A 491 -23.08 13.44 1.78
N ASP A 492 -21.92 13.94 2.24
CA ASP A 492 -20.89 13.08 2.84
C ASP A 492 -21.39 12.49 4.17
N ILE A 493 -21.99 13.32 5.03
CA ILE A 493 -22.52 12.87 6.33
C ILE A 493 -23.79 12.03 6.16
N GLU A 494 -24.62 12.33 5.16
CA GLU A 494 -25.81 11.53 4.83
C GLU A 494 -25.41 10.11 4.42
N ALA A 495 -24.42 9.94 3.54
CA ALA A 495 -23.98 8.63 3.09
C ALA A 495 -23.49 7.77 4.27
N VAL A 496 -22.72 8.35 5.20
CA VAL A 496 -22.26 7.65 6.41
C VAL A 496 -23.45 7.25 7.30
N TYR A 497 -24.44 8.13 7.45
CA TYR A 497 -25.67 7.81 8.19
C TYR A 497 -26.47 6.67 7.55
N GLU A 498 -26.60 6.65 6.22
CA GLU A 498 -27.24 5.54 5.50
C GLU A 498 -26.45 4.22 5.64
N GLY A 499 -25.11 4.29 5.70
CA GLY A 499 -24.27 3.15 6.06
C GLY A 499 -24.54 2.61 7.47
N ILE A 500 -24.75 3.50 8.46
CA ILE A 500 -25.14 3.11 9.83
C ILE A 500 -26.50 2.41 9.83
N LYS A 501 -27.49 2.93 9.09
CA LYS A 501 -28.80 2.29 8.94
C LYS A 501 -28.69 0.90 8.33
N PHE A 502 -27.84 0.73 7.32
CA PHE A 502 -27.57 -0.57 6.71
C PHE A 502 -27.05 -1.57 7.75
N VAL A 503 -26.05 -1.18 8.56
CA VAL A 503 -25.49 -2.06 9.61
C VAL A 503 -26.53 -2.38 10.70
N HIS A 504 -27.40 -1.43 11.07
CA HIS A 504 -28.51 -1.72 11.99
C HIS A 504 -29.45 -2.80 11.43
N ASN A 505 -29.78 -2.76 10.14
CA ASN A 505 -30.56 -3.81 9.48
C ASN A 505 -29.79 -5.14 9.39
N LEU A 506 -28.47 -5.06 9.21
CA LEU A 506 -27.58 -6.22 9.12
C LEU A 506 -27.55 -7.02 10.43
N VAL A 507 -27.49 -6.32 11.57
CA VAL A 507 -27.48 -6.94 12.91
C VAL A 507 -28.75 -7.74 13.21
N GLU A 508 -29.87 -7.39 12.57
CA GLU A 508 -31.13 -8.12 12.72
C GLU A 508 -31.23 -9.39 11.87
N GLN A 509 -30.27 -9.63 10.96
CA GLN A 509 -30.24 -10.84 10.14
C GLN A 509 -29.98 -12.09 11.01
N PRO A 510 -30.59 -13.25 10.67
CA PRO A 510 -30.48 -14.47 11.48
C PRO A 510 -29.07 -14.87 11.91
N PRO A 511 -28.02 -14.80 11.05
CA PRO A 511 -26.67 -15.20 11.45
C PRO A 511 -26.10 -14.33 12.58
N LEU A 512 -26.17 -13.00 12.49
CA LEU A 512 -25.72 -12.10 13.55
C LEU A 512 -26.64 -12.15 14.78
N LYS A 513 -27.96 -12.25 14.58
CA LYS A 513 -28.93 -12.36 15.67
C LYS A 513 -28.72 -13.64 16.51
N SER A 514 -28.33 -14.75 15.86
CA SER A 514 -28.07 -16.03 16.54
C SER A 514 -26.94 -15.96 17.57
N ILE A 515 -25.97 -15.05 17.37
CA ILE A 515 -24.88 -14.81 18.32
C ILE A 515 -25.17 -13.64 19.26
N GLY A 516 -26.43 -13.19 19.35
CA GLY A 516 -26.84 -12.10 20.24
C GLY A 516 -26.29 -10.73 19.85
N ALA A 517 -25.93 -10.55 18.57
CA ALA A 517 -25.44 -9.27 18.04
C ALA A 517 -26.45 -8.15 18.32
N ARG A 518 -25.97 -7.03 18.87
CA ARG A 518 -26.76 -5.81 19.06
C ARG A 518 -25.87 -4.58 19.05
N VAL A 519 -26.35 -3.47 18.48
CA VAL A 519 -25.63 -2.20 18.50
C VAL A 519 -25.59 -1.66 19.94
N VAL A 520 -24.40 -1.30 20.41
CA VAL A 520 -24.15 -0.78 21.77
C VAL A 520 -23.45 0.57 21.77
N THR A 521 -23.32 1.22 20.61
CA THR A 521 -22.69 2.54 20.47
C THR A 521 -23.27 3.58 21.43
N GLU A 522 -22.38 4.24 22.16
CA GLU A 522 -22.69 5.38 23.00
C GLU A 522 -22.00 6.64 22.49
N SER A 523 -22.68 7.78 22.65
CA SER A 523 -22.14 9.09 22.27
C SER A 523 -22.53 10.12 23.33
N PRO A 524 -21.74 10.26 24.41
CA PRO A 524 -22.13 11.02 25.60
C PRO A 524 -22.54 12.48 25.30
N SER A 525 -21.87 13.16 24.37
CA SER A 525 -22.20 14.54 24.00
C SER A 525 -23.47 14.68 23.16
N CYS A 526 -24.00 13.58 22.62
CA CYS A 526 -25.15 13.56 21.70
C CYS A 526 -26.38 12.88 22.30
N GLU A 527 -26.29 12.27 23.48
CA GLU A 527 -27.36 11.44 24.06
C GLU A 527 -28.70 12.18 24.20
N HIS A 528 -28.66 13.49 24.47
CA HIS A 528 -29.84 14.36 24.56
C HIS A 528 -30.65 14.45 23.26
N LEU A 529 -30.08 14.07 22.11
CA LEU A 529 -30.74 14.04 20.81
C LEU A 529 -31.42 12.70 20.51
N LYS A 530 -31.13 11.66 21.31
CA LYS A 530 -31.57 10.29 21.02
C LYS A 530 -33.05 10.08 21.32
N LYS A 531 -33.90 10.25 20.31
CA LYS A 531 -35.36 9.99 20.40
C LYS A 531 -35.74 8.56 20.00
N SER A 532 -34.91 7.90 19.19
CA SER A 532 -35.07 6.51 18.76
C SER A 532 -33.70 5.89 18.43
N GLN A 533 -33.66 4.60 18.10
CA GLN A 533 -32.42 3.90 17.72
C GLN A 533 -31.76 4.47 16.45
N LEU A 534 -32.56 5.00 15.52
CA LEU A 534 -32.10 5.58 14.26
C LEU A 534 -32.50 7.06 14.16
N ASP A 535 -32.48 7.79 15.28
CA ASP A 535 -32.69 9.24 15.24
C ASP A 535 -31.54 9.92 14.47
N LYS A 536 -31.90 10.67 13.43
CA LYS A 536 -30.94 11.26 12.50
C LYS A 536 -30.07 12.32 13.16
N ASP A 537 -30.65 13.16 14.04
CA ASP A 537 -29.93 14.24 14.71
C ASP A 537 -28.88 13.65 15.67
N TYR A 538 -29.24 12.57 16.38
CA TYR A 538 -28.30 11.80 17.20
C TYR A 538 -27.11 11.30 16.38
N TRP A 539 -27.38 10.57 15.29
CA TRP A 539 -26.31 9.97 14.49
C TRP A 539 -25.46 11.00 13.77
N TYR A 540 -26.03 12.11 13.30
CA TYR A 540 -25.25 13.23 12.73
C TYR A 540 -24.29 13.80 13.77
N CYS A 541 -24.78 14.11 14.97
CA CYS A 541 -23.93 14.57 16.06
C CYS A 541 -22.83 13.55 16.39
N THR A 542 -23.16 12.26 16.44
CA THR A 542 -22.22 11.18 16.77
C THR A 542 -21.14 11.00 15.70
N ILE A 543 -21.49 11.06 14.40
CA ILE A 543 -20.53 11.03 13.30
C ILE A 543 -19.53 12.19 13.44
N GLN A 544 -20.02 13.41 13.68
CA GLN A 544 -19.14 14.58 13.80
C GLN A 544 -18.19 14.51 15.03
N HIS A 545 -18.61 13.82 16.10
CA HIS A 545 -17.77 13.66 17.28
C HIS A 545 -16.74 12.53 17.17
N ILE A 546 -17.13 11.37 16.63
CA ILE A 546 -16.29 10.16 16.58
C ILE A 546 -16.02 9.72 15.14
N SER A 547 -15.77 10.68 14.26
CA SER A 547 -15.15 10.42 12.96
C SER A 547 -13.64 10.32 13.09
N THR A 548 -13.01 9.53 12.23
CA THR A 548 -11.55 9.45 12.11
C THR A 548 -11.16 9.37 10.62
N PRO A 549 -10.03 9.93 10.20
CA PRO A 549 -9.45 9.58 8.90
C PRO A 549 -9.09 8.09 8.85
N VAL A 550 -9.27 7.45 7.70
CA VAL A 550 -8.62 6.14 7.43
C VAL A 550 -7.21 6.27 6.86
N TYR A 551 -6.67 7.50 6.87
CA TYR A 551 -5.27 7.83 6.56
C TYR A 551 -4.90 7.65 5.10
N GLU A 552 -5.80 8.05 4.20
CA GLU A 552 -5.69 7.94 2.76
C GLU A 552 -5.68 9.35 2.10
N PRO A 553 -4.67 10.21 2.37
CA PRO A 553 -4.58 11.52 1.74
C PRO A 553 -4.20 11.43 0.26
N SER A 554 -4.89 12.19 -0.58
CA SER A 554 -4.65 12.31 -2.02
C SER A 554 -4.90 13.72 -2.54
N GLY A 555 -4.57 13.95 -3.82
CA GLY A 555 -4.94 15.15 -4.58
C GLY A 555 -4.08 16.41 -4.38
N THR A 556 -3.17 16.40 -3.39
CA THR A 556 -2.40 17.60 -3.00
C THR A 556 -1.37 18.04 -4.03
N THR A 557 -1.04 17.16 -4.97
CA THR A 557 -0.20 17.41 -6.16
C THR A 557 -0.88 16.87 -7.42
N ARG A 558 -2.20 17.01 -7.48
CA ARG A 558 -3.09 16.48 -8.52
C ARG A 558 -2.52 16.58 -9.94
N MET A 559 -2.66 15.50 -10.71
CA MET A 559 -2.44 15.46 -12.15
C MET A 559 -3.58 16.09 -12.94
N GLY A 560 -3.26 16.74 -14.06
CA GLY A 560 -4.22 17.36 -14.95
C GLY A 560 -3.53 18.02 -16.15
N LEU A 561 -4.32 18.40 -17.15
CA LEU A 561 -3.78 18.99 -18.39
C LEU A 561 -3.48 20.49 -18.26
N ASN A 562 -4.11 21.19 -17.30
CA ASN A 562 -3.98 22.63 -17.14
C ASN A 562 -3.15 22.99 -15.89
N PRO A 563 -2.03 23.74 -16.03
CA PRO A 563 -1.23 24.17 -14.88
C PRO A 563 -1.95 25.12 -13.91
N ASP A 564 -3.06 25.75 -14.31
CA ASP A 564 -3.84 26.63 -13.43
C ASP A 564 -4.65 25.84 -12.38
N ASP A 565 -4.94 24.56 -12.64
CA ASP A 565 -5.77 23.72 -11.77
C ASP A 565 -5.12 22.39 -11.38
N SER A 566 -3.90 22.11 -11.85
CA SER A 566 -3.15 20.90 -11.54
C SER A 566 -1.67 21.20 -11.29
N VAL A 567 -1.00 20.29 -10.58
CA VAL A 567 0.41 20.45 -10.20
C VAL A 567 1.32 19.68 -11.15
N VAL A 568 0.87 18.51 -11.60
CA VAL A 568 1.61 17.69 -12.57
C VAL A 568 0.78 17.43 -13.81
N ASN A 569 1.45 17.16 -14.93
CA ASN A 569 0.80 16.75 -16.17
C ASN A 569 0.38 15.26 -16.15
N GLU A 570 -0.19 14.77 -17.25
CA GLU A 570 -0.60 13.37 -17.43
C GLU A 570 0.57 12.36 -17.35
N ASN A 571 1.79 12.86 -17.55
CA ASN A 571 3.04 12.13 -17.39
C ASN A 571 3.67 12.40 -16.02
N LEU A 572 2.92 12.93 -15.05
CA LEU A 572 3.36 13.16 -13.66
C LEU A 572 4.52 14.16 -13.49
N LYS A 573 4.95 14.86 -14.55
CA LYS A 573 5.95 15.93 -14.46
C LYS A 573 5.33 17.17 -13.88
N VAL A 574 6.02 17.83 -12.95
CA VAL A 574 5.56 19.11 -12.38
C VAL A 574 5.50 20.15 -13.49
N HIS A 575 4.38 20.84 -13.61
CA HIS A 575 4.15 21.79 -14.70
C HIS A 575 5.24 22.87 -14.75
N GLY A 576 5.88 23.00 -15.92
CA GLY A 576 6.97 23.95 -16.14
C GLY A 576 8.36 23.47 -15.73
N PHE A 577 8.52 22.18 -15.41
CA PHE A 577 9.82 21.55 -15.18
C PHE A 577 10.00 20.32 -16.04
N ASP A 578 11.17 20.19 -16.67
CA ASP A 578 11.45 19.05 -17.55
C ASP A 578 11.90 17.81 -16.78
N ASN A 579 12.45 18.01 -15.57
CA ASN A 579 13.15 16.96 -14.83
C ASN A 579 12.75 16.85 -13.35
N LEU A 580 11.52 17.28 -13.03
CA LEU A 580 10.91 17.11 -11.73
C LEU A 580 9.58 16.38 -11.89
N ARG A 581 9.43 15.26 -11.18
CA ARG A 581 8.24 14.41 -11.24
C ARG A 581 7.70 14.16 -9.84
N VAL A 582 6.38 14.01 -9.71
CA VAL A 582 5.77 13.52 -8.47
C VAL A 582 5.21 12.12 -8.73
N VAL A 583 5.57 11.15 -7.90
CA VAL A 583 5.07 9.77 -7.99
C VAL A 583 4.68 9.33 -6.58
N ASP A 584 3.44 9.63 -6.20
CA ASP A 584 2.80 9.22 -4.94
C ASP A 584 1.27 9.41 -5.01
N ALA A 585 0.57 9.22 -3.89
CA ALA A 585 -0.89 9.36 -3.81
C ALA A 585 -1.41 10.80 -4.05
N GLY A 586 -0.55 11.81 -3.91
CA GLY A 586 -0.93 13.21 -4.10
C GLY A 586 -1.32 13.53 -5.54
N VAL A 587 -0.87 12.74 -6.52
CA VAL A 587 -1.15 12.99 -7.95
C VAL A 587 -2.56 12.58 -8.38
N MET A 588 -3.30 11.81 -7.58
CA MET A 588 -4.62 11.34 -7.99
C MET A 588 -5.60 12.52 -8.21
N PRO A 589 -6.29 12.60 -9.37
CA PRO A 589 -7.17 13.73 -9.68
C PRO A 589 -8.48 13.69 -8.91
N SER A 590 -9.01 12.48 -8.72
CA SER A 590 -9.99 12.15 -7.70
C SER A 590 -9.48 10.95 -6.91
N ILE A 591 -9.85 10.87 -5.64
CA ILE A 591 -9.54 9.69 -4.82
C ILE A 591 -10.25 8.46 -5.40
N VAL A 592 -9.61 7.30 -5.31
CA VAL A 592 -10.21 6.00 -5.70
C VAL A 592 -11.03 5.44 -4.56
N ARG A 593 -12.02 4.60 -4.85
CA ARG A 593 -12.89 3.97 -3.85
C ARG A 593 -12.20 2.81 -3.13
N GLY A 594 -11.99 2.99 -1.83
CA GLY A 594 -11.34 2.04 -0.92
C GLY A 594 -9.91 2.42 -0.58
N TYR A 595 -9.14 1.49 0.00
CA TYR A 595 -7.73 1.73 0.33
C TYR A 595 -6.90 2.03 -0.93
N MET A 596 -5.97 3.00 -0.84
CA MET A 596 -5.24 3.46 -2.03
C MET A 596 -3.92 2.73 -2.30
N LEU A 597 -3.54 1.80 -1.42
CA LEU A 597 -2.23 1.15 -1.49
C LEU A 597 -1.96 0.51 -2.86
N GLY A 598 -2.92 -0.23 -3.41
CA GLY A 598 -2.81 -0.82 -4.75
C GLY A 598 -2.64 0.23 -5.85
N SER A 599 -3.43 1.30 -5.78
CA SER A 599 -3.36 2.41 -6.75
C SER A 599 -1.99 3.12 -6.73
N VAL A 600 -1.38 3.27 -5.56
CA VAL A 600 -0.04 3.89 -5.45
C VAL A 600 1.04 3.01 -6.08
N TYR A 601 0.96 1.68 -5.92
CA TYR A 601 1.86 0.76 -6.62
C TYR A 601 1.67 0.84 -8.14
N MET A 602 0.42 0.85 -8.61
CA MET A 602 0.09 1.01 -10.03
C MET A 602 0.66 2.31 -10.61
N ILE A 603 0.46 3.44 -9.93
CA ILE A 603 0.97 4.76 -10.37
C ILE A 603 2.49 4.70 -10.51
N ALA A 604 3.18 4.08 -9.55
CA ALA A 604 4.64 3.98 -9.58
C ALA A 604 5.15 3.03 -10.67
N GLU A 605 4.50 1.90 -10.90
CA GLU A 605 4.83 0.99 -12.01
C GLU A 605 4.71 1.67 -13.37
N LYS A 606 3.58 2.37 -13.59
CA LYS A 606 3.36 3.12 -14.83
C LYS A 606 4.36 4.27 -14.96
N ALA A 607 4.62 5.02 -13.89
CA ALA A 607 5.60 6.10 -13.90
C ALA A 607 7.01 5.61 -14.26
N ALA A 608 7.41 4.46 -13.74
CA ALA A 608 8.71 3.86 -14.08
C ALA A 608 8.81 3.54 -15.58
N ASP A 609 7.74 3.03 -16.19
CA ASP A 609 7.74 2.74 -17.63
C ASP A 609 7.71 4.02 -18.47
N LEU A 610 6.95 5.05 -18.08
CA LEU A 610 7.00 6.37 -18.72
C LEU A 610 8.42 6.96 -18.73
N ILE A 611 9.14 6.88 -17.60
CA ILE A 611 10.54 7.34 -17.51
C ILE A 611 11.44 6.47 -18.40
N LYS A 612 11.26 5.14 -18.38
CA LYS A 612 12.03 4.23 -19.24
C LYS A 612 11.83 4.53 -20.71
N GLU A 613 10.61 4.76 -21.15
CA GLU A 613 10.29 5.11 -22.54
C GLU A 613 10.94 6.44 -22.94
N GLU A 614 10.81 7.47 -22.11
CA GLU A 614 11.38 8.78 -22.34
C GLU A 614 12.91 8.72 -22.56
N TYR A 615 13.63 8.03 -21.68
CA TYR A 615 15.10 7.93 -21.78
C TYR A 615 15.61 6.80 -22.68
N LYS A 616 14.78 5.81 -23.03
CA LYS A 616 15.11 4.83 -24.09
C LYS A 616 14.98 5.48 -25.48
N MET A 617 13.96 6.29 -25.72
CA MET A 617 13.84 7.05 -26.97
C MET A 617 15.00 8.05 -27.14
N PHE A 618 15.52 8.59 -26.04
CA PHE A 618 16.73 9.43 -26.08
C PHE A 618 17.99 8.67 -26.52
N LEU A 619 18.12 7.37 -26.21
CA LEU A 619 19.23 6.53 -26.69
C LEU A 619 19.15 6.26 -28.20
N PHE A 620 17.95 6.10 -28.77
CA PHE A 620 17.75 6.01 -30.22
C PHE A 620 17.96 7.38 -30.92
N GLY A 621 17.49 8.47 -30.31
CA GLY A 621 17.68 9.83 -30.84
C GLY A 621 19.13 10.33 -30.80
N VAL A 622 19.91 9.93 -29.79
CA VAL A 622 21.36 10.24 -29.72
C VAL A 622 22.19 9.36 -30.65
N TYR A 623 21.77 8.12 -30.92
CA TYR A 623 22.36 7.32 -32.01
C TYR A 623 22.12 7.96 -33.38
N LEU A 624 21.05 8.75 -33.54
CA LEU A 624 20.79 9.58 -34.71
C LEU A 624 21.45 10.98 -34.66
N ALA A 625 22.15 11.33 -33.59
CA ALA A 625 22.79 12.65 -33.43
C ALA A 625 24.32 12.60 -33.28
N ALA A 626 24.93 11.42 -33.27
CA ALA A 626 26.33 11.28 -33.61
C ALA A 626 26.49 11.55 -35.11
N PRO A 627 27.50 12.31 -35.59
CA PRO A 627 27.70 12.57 -37.01
C PRO A 627 28.24 11.30 -37.68
N ALA A 628 27.40 10.28 -37.78
CA ALA A 628 27.41 9.38 -38.90
C ALA A 628 26.42 9.99 -39.89
N ASP A 629 26.91 10.28 -41.08
CA ASP A 629 26.20 10.83 -42.23
C ASP A 629 24.75 10.32 -42.33
N LEU A 630 23.80 11.08 -41.76
CA LEU A 630 22.36 10.79 -41.80
C LEU A 630 21.70 11.41 -43.01
N SER A 631 22.42 11.42 -44.13
CA SER A 631 21.90 11.76 -45.45
C SER A 631 21.22 10.57 -46.14
N ASP A 632 21.23 9.36 -45.56
CA ASP A 632 20.74 8.16 -46.24
C ASP A 632 19.81 7.25 -45.41
N ALA A 633 19.02 7.80 -44.47
CA ALA A 633 17.81 7.10 -44.02
C ALA A 633 16.74 7.16 -45.14
N LYS A 634 17.01 6.42 -46.23
CA LYS A 634 16.03 6.17 -47.30
C LYS A 634 14.88 5.40 -46.69
N SER A 635 13.70 5.99 -46.70
CA SER A 635 12.45 5.25 -46.59
C SER A 635 12.48 4.10 -47.59
N ALA A 636 12.47 2.86 -47.10
CA ALA A 636 12.44 1.70 -47.96
C ALA A 636 11.12 1.72 -48.75
N ARG A 637 11.22 1.80 -50.07
CA ARG A 637 10.06 1.79 -50.96
C ARG A 637 9.66 0.36 -51.24
N ILE A 638 8.37 0.06 -51.24
CA ILE A 638 7.85 -1.21 -51.75
C ILE A 638 8.10 -1.26 -53.26
N LEU A 639 8.94 -2.19 -53.70
CA LEU A 639 9.29 -2.44 -55.10
C LEU A 639 8.27 -3.36 -55.78
N LYS A 640 7.71 -4.31 -55.03
CA LYS A 640 6.70 -5.26 -55.51
C LYS A 640 5.70 -5.53 -54.41
N PHE A 641 4.42 -5.61 -54.77
CA PHE A 641 3.33 -5.96 -53.89
C PHE A 641 2.38 -6.88 -54.65
N ASP A 642 1.99 -7.99 -54.03
CA ASP A 642 1.06 -8.96 -54.57
C ASP A 642 0.03 -9.31 -53.49
N HIS A 643 -1.24 -9.25 -53.83
CA HIS A 643 -2.33 -9.53 -52.91
C HIS A 643 -3.51 -10.10 -53.69
N ASP A 644 -3.91 -11.30 -53.30
CA ASP A 644 -5.08 -12.00 -53.85
C ASP A 644 -5.93 -12.46 -52.68
N ASP A 645 -7.06 -11.78 -52.46
CA ASP A 645 -8.11 -12.19 -51.54
C ASP A 645 -9.35 -12.56 -52.37
N SER A 646 -9.55 -13.85 -52.54
CA SER A 646 -10.67 -14.40 -53.32
C SER A 646 -12.03 -14.20 -52.65
N GLY A 647 -12.09 -13.60 -51.45
CA GLY A 647 -13.31 -13.35 -50.67
C GLY A 647 -13.98 -14.63 -50.14
N LYS A 648 -13.31 -15.79 -50.27
CA LYS A 648 -13.79 -17.11 -49.85
C LYS A 648 -12.96 -17.71 -48.70
N GLY A 649 -12.23 -16.86 -47.98
CA GLY A 649 -11.50 -17.22 -46.76
C GLY A 649 -10.08 -17.73 -46.95
N SER A 650 -9.59 -17.89 -48.19
CA SER A 650 -8.16 -18.12 -48.46
C SER A 650 -7.55 -16.89 -49.13
N TYR A 651 -6.34 -16.51 -48.71
CA TYR A 651 -5.64 -15.31 -49.21
C TYR A 651 -4.19 -15.59 -49.57
N ARG A 652 -3.62 -14.75 -50.43
CA ARG A 652 -2.18 -14.64 -50.66
C ARG A 652 -1.74 -13.19 -50.50
N TYR A 653 -0.55 -13.02 -49.93
CA TYR A 653 0.04 -11.72 -49.67
C TYR A 653 1.55 -11.80 -49.86
N GLY A 654 2.13 -10.84 -50.56
CA GLY A 654 3.58 -10.71 -50.64
C GLY A 654 4.06 -9.31 -50.96
N PHE A 655 5.26 -8.99 -50.50
CA PHE A 655 5.93 -7.74 -50.86
C PHE A 655 7.44 -7.90 -50.96
N GLN A 656 8.07 -6.95 -51.66
CA GLN A 656 9.50 -6.74 -51.69
C GLN A 656 9.79 -5.25 -51.50
N SER A 657 10.72 -4.89 -50.64
CA SER A 657 11.14 -3.51 -50.40
C SER A 657 12.55 -3.21 -50.93
N SER A 658 12.85 -1.93 -51.10
CA SER A 658 14.10 -1.45 -51.70
C SER A 658 15.34 -1.66 -50.84
N ASP A 659 15.16 -1.99 -49.58
CA ASP A 659 16.20 -2.37 -48.62
C ASP A 659 16.42 -3.90 -48.55
N GLY A 660 15.81 -4.67 -49.46
CA GLY A 660 16.07 -6.11 -49.60
C GLY A 660 15.19 -7.01 -48.74
N VAL A 661 14.18 -6.48 -48.04
CA VAL A 661 13.21 -7.30 -47.32
C VAL A 661 12.18 -7.87 -48.30
N THR A 662 11.87 -9.16 -48.15
CA THR A 662 10.81 -9.84 -48.91
C THR A 662 9.90 -10.61 -47.96
N LYS A 663 8.62 -10.71 -48.31
CA LYS A 663 7.66 -11.56 -47.61
C LYS A 663 6.69 -12.15 -48.62
N GLU A 664 6.36 -13.42 -48.44
CA GLU A 664 5.28 -14.11 -49.15
C GLU A 664 4.54 -14.99 -48.15
N GLU A 665 3.21 -14.93 -48.11
CA GLU A 665 2.38 -15.78 -47.26
C GLU A 665 1.06 -16.14 -47.94
N SER A 666 0.47 -17.24 -47.49
CA SER A 666 -0.86 -17.68 -47.89
C SER A 666 -1.63 -18.24 -46.69
N GLY A 667 -2.88 -17.85 -46.55
CA GLY A 667 -3.82 -18.41 -45.58
C GLY A 667 -4.83 -19.33 -46.25
N GLU A 668 -5.09 -20.49 -45.63
CA GLU A 668 -6.11 -21.46 -46.04
C GLU A 668 -6.97 -21.86 -44.83
N ILE A 669 -8.29 -21.96 -45.01
CA ILE A 669 -9.20 -22.40 -43.94
C ILE A 669 -9.18 -23.93 -43.86
N HIS A 670 -8.89 -24.45 -42.66
CA HIS A 670 -8.98 -25.86 -42.34
C HIS A 670 -10.29 -26.16 -41.61
N TYR A 671 -10.93 -27.27 -41.99
CA TYR A 671 -12.22 -27.76 -41.46
C TYR A 671 -13.39 -26.76 -41.58
N PRO A 672 -13.65 -26.18 -42.77
CA PRO A 672 -14.70 -25.20 -42.96
C PRO A 672 -16.09 -25.75 -42.61
N GLY A 673 -16.88 -24.97 -41.88
CA GLY A 673 -18.22 -25.32 -41.42
C GLY A 673 -18.28 -26.22 -40.18
N THR A 674 -17.18 -26.38 -39.44
CA THR A 674 -17.12 -27.21 -38.22
C THR A 674 -16.77 -26.40 -36.97
N LYS A 675 -17.01 -26.96 -35.78
CA LYS A 675 -16.58 -26.36 -34.49
C LYS A 675 -15.05 -26.27 -34.31
N ARG A 676 -14.27 -26.78 -35.26
CA ARG A 676 -12.80 -26.75 -35.27
C ARG A 676 -12.27 -26.03 -36.53
N GLU A 677 -13.06 -25.13 -37.09
CA GLU A 677 -12.60 -24.28 -38.19
C GLU A 677 -11.50 -23.35 -37.69
N PHE A 678 -10.35 -23.34 -38.37
CA PHE A 678 -9.27 -22.38 -38.12
C PHE A 678 -8.51 -22.07 -39.40
N MET A 679 -7.84 -20.92 -39.43
CA MET A 679 -7.01 -20.52 -40.55
C MET A 679 -5.58 -21.02 -40.35
N LYS A 680 -5.09 -21.78 -41.34
CA LYS A 680 -3.68 -22.15 -41.43
C LYS A 680 -2.96 -21.16 -42.34
N VAL A 681 -1.98 -20.43 -41.80
CA VAL A 681 -1.14 -19.50 -42.56
C VAL A 681 0.22 -20.10 -42.77
N THR A 682 0.74 -20.10 -43.99
CA THR A 682 2.12 -20.50 -44.28
C THR A 682 2.82 -19.37 -45.01
N GLY A 683 4.05 -19.04 -44.64
CA GLY A 683 4.77 -17.96 -45.30
C GLY A 683 6.29 -18.04 -45.16
N VAL A 684 6.96 -17.15 -45.88
CA VAL A 684 8.40 -16.94 -45.86
C VAL A 684 8.66 -15.45 -45.80
N PHE A 685 9.59 -15.02 -44.96
CA PHE A 685 10.13 -13.67 -45.03
C PHE A 685 11.66 -13.72 -45.01
N SER A 686 12.29 -12.83 -45.79
CA SER A 686 13.74 -12.73 -45.87
C SER A 686 14.20 -11.29 -45.69
N TYR A 687 15.31 -11.09 -44.99
CA TYR A 687 15.86 -9.77 -44.68
C TYR A 687 17.40 -9.79 -44.62
N PRO A 688 18.09 -8.68 -44.95
CA PRO A 688 19.53 -8.58 -44.76
C PRO A 688 19.87 -8.37 -43.28
N GLY A 689 20.77 -9.18 -42.76
CA GLY A 689 21.26 -9.08 -41.39
C GLY A 689 22.33 -8.01 -41.18
N PRO A 690 22.69 -7.72 -39.92
CA PRO A 690 23.72 -6.73 -39.57
C PRO A 690 25.11 -7.07 -40.12
N ASP A 691 25.34 -8.35 -40.42
CA ASP A 691 26.53 -8.92 -41.04
C ASP A 691 26.49 -8.90 -42.59
N GLY A 692 25.40 -8.37 -43.18
CA GLY A 692 25.17 -8.35 -44.62
C GLY A 692 24.69 -9.68 -45.20
N VAL A 693 24.43 -10.70 -44.36
CA VAL A 693 23.92 -12.01 -44.80
C VAL A 693 22.41 -11.94 -44.94
N MET A 694 21.85 -12.49 -46.02
CA MET A 694 20.41 -12.62 -46.17
C MET A 694 19.90 -13.77 -45.31
N TYR A 695 19.03 -13.44 -44.36
CA TYR A 695 18.36 -14.37 -43.48
C TYR A 695 16.96 -14.65 -44.01
N GLU A 696 16.59 -15.93 -44.11
CA GLU A 696 15.27 -16.40 -44.53
C GLU A 696 14.60 -17.13 -43.36
N VAL A 697 13.33 -16.84 -43.14
CA VAL A 697 12.48 -17.48 -42.14
C VAL A 697 11.22 -17.99 -42.80
N ARG A 698 11.01 -19.29 -42.73
CA ARG A 698 9.76 -19.95 -43.13
C ARG A 698 8.89 -20.09 -41.89
N TYR A 699 7.57 -20.05 -42.02
CA TYR A 699 6.68 -20.22 -40.88
C TYR A 699 5.36 -20.85 -41.26
N THR A 700 4.77 -21.54 -40.30
CA THR A 700 3.37 -22.01 -40.33
C THR A 700 2.66 -21.54 -39.07
N ALA A 701 1.49 -20.91 -39.19
CA ALA A 701 0.59 -20.61 -38.10
C ALA A 701 -0.66 -21.49 -38.24
N ASP A 702 -0.99 -22.29 -37.23
CA ASP A 702 -2.18 -23.16 -37.22
C ASP A 702 -2.82 -23.22 -35.82
N ASP A 703 -3.74 -24.17 -35.59
CA ASP A 703 -4.40 -24.36 -34.29
C ASP A 703 -3.46 -24.80 -33.16
N GLN A 704 -2.19 -25.12 -33.48
CA GLN A 704 -1.13 -25.40 -32.52
C GLN A 704 -0.17 -24.21 -32.34
N GLY A 705 -0.44 -23.06 -32.97
CA GLY A 705 0.35 -21.84 -32.84
C GLY A 705 1.26 -21.57 -34.02
N PHE A 706 2.27 -20.72 -33.82
CA PHE A 706 3.21 -20.25 -34.85
C PHE A 706 4.54 -21.01 -34.79
N HIS A 707 4.94 -21.61 -35.91
CA HIS A 707 6.09 -22.50 -36.04
C HIS A 707 7.07 -21.92 -37.08
N PRO A 708 8.04 -21.07 -36.68
CA PRO A 708 9.05 -20.54 -37.59
C PRO A 708 10.28 -21.45 -37.68
N GLU A 709 10.84 -21.54 -38.88
CA GLU A 709 12.02 -22.31 -39.24
C GLU A 709 13.00 -21.42 -40.01
N GLY A 710 14.27 -21.43 -39.60
CA GLY A 710 15.34 -20.73 -40.30
C GLY A 710 16.69 -21.06 -39.69
N ASP A 711 17.75 -21.09 -40.51
CA ASP A 711 19.09 -21.55 -40.10
C ASP A 711 19.71 -20.74 -38.95
N HIS A 712 19.20 -19.53 -38.71
CA HIS A 712 19.65 -18.58 -37.70
C HIS A 712 18.72 -18.51 -36.48
N ILE A 713 17.63 -19.27 -36.45
CA ILE A 713 16.66 -19.31 -35.35
C ILE A 713 17.07 -20.41 -34.36
N LYS A 714 17.64 -20.02 -33.21
CA LYS A 714 17.85 -20.93 -32.07
C LYS A 714 16.72 -20.73 -31.06
N VAL A 715 15.63 -21.48 -31.25
CA VAL A 715 14.38 -21.57 -30.45
C VAL A 715 13.37 -20.40 -30.66
N PRO A 716 12.05 -20.65 -30.82
CA PRO A 716 11.08 -19.63 -31.25
C PRO A 716 10.53 -18.74 -30.12
N PRO A 717 10.07 -17.50 -30.42
CA PRO A 717 9.30 -16.66 -29.50
C PRO A 717 7.82 -17.08 -29.35
N PHE A 718 7.21 -16.81 -28.19
CA PHE A 718 5.77 -16.96 -27.92
C PHE A 718 4.97 -15.75 -28.46
N VAL A 719 3.76 -15.97 -28.97
CA VAL A 719 2.82 -14.92 -29.47
C VAL A 719 1.40 -15.14 -28.89
N PRO A 720 0.71 -14.08 -28.40
CA PRO A 720 -0.62 -14.17 -27.79
C PRO A 720 -1.77 -14.34 -28.81
N TRP A 721 -2.88 -14.93 -28.34
CA TRP A 721 -4.14 -15.10 -29.08
C TRP A 721 -4.86 -13.78 -29.36
N VAL A 722 -5.46 -13.66 -30.54
CA VAL A 722 -6.36 -12.57 -30.92
C VAL A 722 -7.81 -13.07 -30.79
N HIS A 723 -8.63 -12.41 -29.97
CA HIS A 723 -10.07 -12.60 -29.98
C HIS A 723 -10.67 -11.83 -31.17
N HIS A 724 -11.51 -12.51 -31.97
CA HIS A 724 -12.46 -11.83 -32.84
C HIS A 724 -13.70 -11.48 -32.00
N ASP A 725 -13.98 -10.19 -31.85
CA ASP A 725 -15.28 -9.73 -31.33
C ASP A 725 -16.35 -9.96 -32.42
N ASP A 726 -17.19 -10.97 -32.21
CA ASP A 726 -18.51 -11.08 -32.85
C ASP A 726 -19.43 -10.03 -32.21
N ASP A 727 -19.28 -8.75 -32.58
CA ASP A 727 -20.36 -7.76 -32.56
C ASP A 727 -19.87 -6.46 -33.21
N SER A 728 -19.99 -6.36 -34.53
CA SER A 728 -20.03 -5.05 -35.19
C SER A 728 -21.33 -4.94 -35.96
N SER A 729 -22.21 -4.09 -35.45
CA SER A 729 -23.43 -3.67 -36.10
C SER A 729 -23.11 -2.94 -37.41
N ASP A 730 -23.80 -3.39 -38.44
CA ASP A 730 -23.90 -2.89 -39.80
C ASP A 730 -23.91 -1.35 -39.89
N THR A 731 -22.87 -0.76 -40.50
CA THR A 731 -22.85 0.66 -40.89
C THR A 731 -22.85 0.80 -42.42
N ARG A 732 -23.77 0.13 -43.10
CA ARG A 732 -24.06 0.38 -44.52
C ARG A 732 -25.29 1.26 -44.65
N ASP A 733 -25.13 2.39 -45.35
CA ASP A 733 -26.26 3.12 -45.95
C ASP A 733 -26.86 2.26 -47.06
N SER A 734 -28.16 1.97 -46.96
CA SER A 734 -28.89 1.00 -47.78
C SER A 734 -29.20 1.45 -49.21
N GLU A 735 -28.81 2.66 -49.65
CA GLU A 735 -29.19 3.12 -51.00
C GLU A 735 -28.04 3.44 -51.98
N THR A 736 -26.77 3.52 -51.56
CA THR A 736 -25.69 3.90 -52.50
C THR A 736 -24.40 3.08 -52.48
N GLY A 737 -24.17 2.20 -51.48
CA GLY A 737 -23.08 1.22 -51.51
C GLY A 737 -21.66 1.78 -51.71
N ARG A 738 -21.39 3.05 -51.39
CA ARG A 738 -20.08 3.71 -51.61
C ARG A 738 -19.42 4.06 -50.27
N ILE A 739 -18.16 3.66 -50.10
CA ILE A 739 -17.29 4.01 -48.97
C ILE A 739 -16.60 5.34 -49.30
N ASP A 740 -16.87 6.41 -48.55
CA ASP A 740 -16.09 7.65 -48.64
C ASP A 740 -14.90 7.61 -47.67
N GLN A 741 -13.69 7.76 -48.24
CA GLN A 741 -12.38 8.09 -47.65
C GLN A 741 -12.01 7.50 -46.27
N VAL A 742 -11.17 6.45 -46.28
CA VAL A 742 -10.31 6.11 -45.15
C VAL A 742 -9.06 6.99 -45.18
N VAL A 743 -8.96 7.92 -44.25
CA VAL A 743 -7.68 8.58 -43.90
C VAL A 743 -6.90 7.59 -43.03
N LEU A 744 -5.82 7.02 -43.55
CA LEU A 744 -4.90 6.18 -42.77
C LEU A 744 -4.05 7.06 -41.85
N THR A 745 -4.39 7.10 -40.56
CA THR A 745 -3.44 7.49 -39.52
C THR A 745 -2.73 6.25 -38.99
N THR A 746 -1.40 6.27 -39.04
CA THR A 746 -0.51 5.20 -38.56
C THR A 746 -0.66 4.98 -37.05
N PRO A 747 -0.97 3.76 -36.56
CA PRO A 747 -0.82 3.43 -35.15
C PRO A 747 0.67 3.26 -34.82
N LYS A 748 1.15 3.96 -33.79
CA LYS A 748 2.46 3.71 -33.17
C LYS A 748 2.40 2.50 -32.22
N PRO A 749 3.52 1.77 -32.04
CA PRO A 749 3.57 0.48 -31.37
C PRO A 749 3.66 0.60 -29.84
N THR A 750 2.99 -0.30 -29.12
CA THR A 750 3.12 -0.52 -27.67
C THR A 750 3.78 -1.88 -27.39
N PRO A 751 4.83 -1.95 -26.54
CA PRO A 751 5.52 -3.21 -26.20
C PRO A 751 5.33 -3.63 -24.73
N GLU A 752 4.84 -4.84 -24.49
CA GLU A 752 4.93 -5.60 -23.23
C GLU A 752 4.89 -7.11 -23.54
N TYR A 753 5.54 -8.07 -22.87
CA TYR A 753 6.65 -8.16 -21.91
C TYR A 753 7.11 -9.64 -21.93
N LEU A 754 8.41 -9.91 -21.72
CA LEU A 754 8.98 -11.25 -21.45
C LEU A 754 8.87 -11.59 -19.95
N PRO A 755 8.83 -12.89 -19.58
CA PRO A 755 9.70 -13.33 -18.49
C PRO A 755 10.51 -14.60 -18.80
N THR A 756 11.72 -14.59 -18.25
CA THR A 756 12.78 -15.61 -18.24
C THR A 756 12.43 -16.85 -17.41
N ALA A 757 12.73 -18.04 -17.95
CA ALA A 757 12.70 -19.32 -17.24
C ALA A 757 14.01 -19.59 -16.49
N THR A 758 13.88 -20.03 -15.23
CA THR A 758 14.94 -20.72 -14.49
C THR A 758 14.86 -22.22 -14.77
N THR A 759 16.00 -22.81 -15.11
CA THR A 759 16.22 -24.22 -15.47
C THR A 759 15.81 -25.22 -14.38
N TYR A 760 15.02 -26.24 -14.75
CA TYR A 760 15.00 -27.55 -14.09
C TYR A 760 15.09 -28.67 -15.14
N LEU A 761 16.07 -29.55 -14.97
CA LEU A 761 16.25 -30.79 -15.73
C LEU A 761 15.17 -31.82 -15.35
N PRO A 762 14.63 -32.62 -16.29
CA PRO A 762 13.67 -33.67 -15.97
C PRO A 762 14.38 -34.95 -15.48
N SER A 763 13.79 -35.59 -14.47
CA SER A 763 14.03 -37.00 -14.15
C SER A 763 12.80 -37.83 -14.55
N SER A 764 13.08 -39.06 -14.99
CA SER A 764 12.22 -40.06 -15.64
C SER A 764 10.91 -40.44 -14.93
N PRO A 765 9.90 -40.99 -15.65
CA PRO A 765 8.57 -41.28 -15.12
C PRO A 765 8.47 -42.66 -14.45
N SER A 766 7.79 -42.74 -13.30
CA SER A 766 7.23 -44.01 -12.80
C SER A 766 5.72 -43.88 -12.62
N SER A 767 5.03 -44.76 -13.35
CA SER A 767 3.58 -44.97 -13.40
C SER A 767 2.95 -45.32 -12.04
N THR A 768 1.80 -44.73 -11.72
CA THR A 768 0.53 -45.44 -11.40
C THR A 768 -0.61 -44.44 -11.11
N PRO A 769 -1.88 -44.80 -11.40
CA PRO A 769 -2.96 -43.84 -11.66
C PRO A 769 -3.81 -43.49 -10.42
N LYS A 770 -4.35 -42.25 -10.39
CA LYS A 770 -5.46 -41.85 -9.50
C LYS A 770 -6.82 -42.08 -10.21
N PRO A 771 -7.88 -42.48 -9.49
CA PRO A 771 -9.18 -42.79 -10.09
C PRO A 771 -10.04 -41.53 -10.32
N VAL A 772 -10.82 -41.60 -11.39
CA VAL A 772 -11.89 -40.68 -11.80
C VAL A 772 -13.14 -40.96 -10.97
N TYR A 773 -13.80 -39.91 -10.45
CA TYR A 773 -15.16 -40.01 -9.93
C TYR A 773 -16.14 -39.35 -10.91
N SER A 774 -17.10 -40.12 -11.38
CA SER A 774 -18.32 -39.66 -12.05
C SER A 774 -19.53 -39.93 -11.16
N ALA A 775 -20.47 -38.99 -11.16
CA ALA A 775 -21.74 -39.04 -10.45
C ALA A 775 -22.68 -40.16 -10.96
N GLY A 776 -23.56 -40.65 -10.07
CA GLY A 776 -24.67 -41.54 -10.39
C GLY A 776 -25.58 -41.77 -9.17
N GLU A 777 -26.89 -41.65 -9.37
CA GLU A 777 -27.96 -41.60 -8.39
C GLU A 777 -28.43 -42.97 -7.82
N SER A 778 -29.12 -42.89 -6.68
CA SER A 778 -30.30 -43.68 -6.24
C SER A 778 -30.18 -44.94 -5.32
N VAL A 779 -30.75 -44.79 -4.11
CA VAL A 779 -31.87 -45.56 -3.47
C VAL A 779 -31.70 -47.00 -2.88
N LEU A 780 -31.99 -47.08 -1.56
CA LEU A 780 -32.60 -48.12 -0.66
C LEU A 780 -31.92 -49.47 -0.24
N GLU A 781 -32.00 -49.68 1.08
CA GLU A 781 -32.25 -50.91 1.89
C GLU A 781 -31.18 -51.97 2.28
N ALA A 782 -30.82 -51.92 3.58
CA ALA A 782 -30.94 -52.95 4.65
C ALA A 782 -30.13 -54.28 4.72
N PHE A 783 -29.74 -54.60 5.97
CA PHE A 783 -29.10 -55.81 6.57
C PHE A 783 -27.60 -56.01 6.28
N GLY A 784 -26.68 -56.37 7.19
CA GLY A 784 -26.69 -56.84 8.59
C GLY A 784 -25.42 -57.68 8.84
N SER A 785 -24.94 -57.74 10.09
CA SER A 785 -23.83 -58.57 10.65
C SER A 785 -22.36 -58.07 10.57
N GLY A 786 -21.74 -57.89 11.76
CA GLY A 786 -20.27 -57.74 11.96
C GLY A 786 -19.61 -59.11 12.27
N PRO A 787 -18.51 -59.21 13.06
CA PRO A 787 -17.49 -58.23 13.48
C PRO A 787 -16.02 -58.76 13.38
N SER A 788 -15.01 -57.87 13.52
CA SER A 788 -13.66 -58.11 14.12
C SER A 788 -12.72 -56.93 13.76
N SER A 789 -12.42 -55.97 14.65
CA SER A 789 -11.46 -55.97 15.78
C SER A 789 -10.18 -55.18 15.45
N CYS A 790 -10.02 -54.00 16.07
CA CYS A 790 -8.84 -53.62 16.88
C CYS A 790 -8.97 -52.15 17.32
N VAL A 791 -9.23 -51.97 18.61
CA VAL A 791 -9.22 -50.70 19.35
C VAL A 791 -7.92 -50.64 20.15
N VAL A 792 -7.29 -49.47 20.19
CA VAL A 792 -6.48 -49.04 21.35
C VAL A 792 -6.94 -47.62 21.69
N GLN A 793 -7.50 -47.48 22.90
CA GLN A 793 -7.93 -46.23 23.52
C GLN A 793 -6.96 -45.81 24.65
N PRO A 794 -7.01 -44.54 25.12
CA PRO A 794 -6.02 -43.89 25.99
C PRO A 794 -6.28 -44.15 27.49
N PRO A 795 -5.34 -43.78 28.40
CA PRO A 795 -5.54 -44.01 29.82
C PRO A 795 -6.18 -42.82 30.55
N GLN A 796 -7.19 -43.12 31.36
CA GLN A 796 -7.49 -42.43 32.61
C GLN A 796 -7.78 -43.47 33.69
N CYS A 797 -7.31 -43.22 34.92
CA CYS A 797 -8.11 -43.22 36.16
C CYS A 797 -7.21 -43.19 37.39
N ALA A 798 -7.50 -42.31 38.35
CA ALA A 798 -7.89 -42.71 39.71
C ALA A 798 -8.35 -41.50 40.55
N ALA A 799 -9.50 -41.64 41.20
CA ALA A 799 -9.97 -40.86 42.35
C ALA A 799 -10.12 -41.83 43.56
N PRO A 800 -10.30 -41.32 44.79
CA PRO A 800 -11.63 -41.52 45.39
C PRO A 800 -12.19 -40.37 46.27
N ALA A 801 -13.52 -40.29 46.23
CA ALA A 801 -14.58 -39.74 47.11
C ALA A 801 -14.30 -38.96 48.42
N SER A 802 -15.07 -37.86 48.62
CA SER A 802 -16.09 -37.72 49.70
C SER A 802 -16.95 -36.45 49.53
N LYS A 803 -18.22 -36.52 49.96
CA LYS A 803 -19.26 -35.46 49.98
C LYS A 803 -18.97 -34.38 51.05
N GLU A 804 -19.30 -33.11 50.79
CA GLU A 804 -20.12 -32.20 51.64
C GLU A 804 -20.13 -30.73 51.12
N GLY A 805 -21.31 -30.10 51.17
CA GLY A 805 -21.58 -28.74 51.69
C GLY A 805 -20.95 -27.47 51.07
N PHE A 806 -21.84 -26.59 50.56
CA PHE A 806 -21.84 -25.10 50.60
C PHE A 806 -20.52 -24.30 50.63
N GLY A 807 -20.41 -23.32 49.71
CA GLY A 807 -19.56 -22.15 49.91
C GLY A 807 -19.23 -21.38 48.64
N SER A 808 -19.92 -20.25 48.42
CA SER A 808 -19.56 -19.22 47.46
C SER A 808 -18.26 -18.51 47.86
N THR A 809 -17.24 -18.52 47.00
CA THR A 809 -16.10 -17.58 47.05
C THR A 809 -15.54 -17.28 45.65
N PRO A 810 -14.94 -16.09 45.42
CA PRO A 810 -14.60 -15.57 44.10
C PRO A 810 -13.23 -16.07 43.60
N VAL A 811 -13.11 -16.21 42.28
CA VAL A 811 -11.88 -16.55 41.55
C VAL A 811 -10.98 -15.29 41.43
N PRO A 812 -9.65 -15.40 41.57
CA PRO A 812 -8.78 -14.25 41.81
C PRO A 812 -8.49 -13.41 40.55
N THR A 813 -8.61 -12.10 40.71
CA THR A 813 -8.13 -11.06 39.81
C THR A 813 -6.60 -11.06 39.72
N GLY A 814 -6.07 -11.20 38.50
CA GLY A 814 -4.65 -11.01 38.20
C GLY A 814 -4.29 -9.55 37.94
N ILE A 815 -3.40 -9.02 38.80
CA ILE A 815 -2.39 -7.97 38.58
C ILE A 815 -2.88 -6.59 38.08
N TYR A 816 -3.27 -5.74 39.04
CA TYR A 816 -3.12 -4.28 38.98
C TYR A 816 -1.81 -3.89 39.69
N LEU A 817 -0.99 -3.04 39.08
CA LEU A 817 0.07 -2.30 39.79
C LEU A 817 -0.48 -0.92 40.18
N PRO A 818 -0.38 -0.49 41.46
CA PRO A 818 -1.03 0.73 41.93
C PRO A 818 -0.26 1.98 41.53
N SER A 819 -0.97 2.96 40.97
CA SER A 819 -0.54 4.35 40.88
C SER A 819 -0.59 4.99 42.27
N THR A 820 0.54 5.49 42.76
CA THR A 820 0.60 6.31 43.97
C THR A 820 0.03 7.71 43.68
N GLY A 821 -1.14 8.01 44.26
CA GLY A 821 -1.72 9.34 44.33
C GLY A 821 -2.82 9.36 45.39
N GLY A 822 -2.48 9.83 46.59
CA GLY A 822 -3.42 9.90 47.72
C GLY A 822 -4.56 10.91 47.49
N PRO A 823 -5.71 10.73 48.15
CA PRO A 823 -6.87 11.61 47.98
C PRO A 823 -6.69 12.92 48.75
N VAL A 824 -7.05 14.02 48.11
CA VAL A 824 -7.32 15.31 48.77
C VAL A 824 -8.83 15.41 48.98
N GLU A 825 -9.23 15.63 50.23
CA GLU A 825 -10.62 15.82 50.66
C GLU A 825 -11.28 17.02 49.97
N VAL A 826 -12.53 16.84 49.53
CA VAL A 826 -13.40 17.91 49.05
C VAL A 826 -14.43 18.21 50.15
N GLY A 827 -14.35 19.42 50.71
CA GLY A 827 -15.42 20.00 51.53
C GLY A 827 -16.49 20.66 50.66
N GLU A 828 -17.75 20.37 50.96
CA GLU A 828 -18.94 21.01 50.39
C GLU A 828 -19.03 22.51 50.72
N VAL A 829 -19.42 23.35 49.76
CA VAL A 829 -20.27 24.52 50.01
C VAL A 829 -21.24 24.75 48.83
N ARG A 830 -22.53 24.88 49.17
CA ARG A 830 -23.66 25.27 48.31
C ARG A 830 -23.59 26.75 47.90
N GLY A 831 -24.16 27.09 46.74
CA GLY A 831 -25.03 28.28 46.64
C GLY A 831 -24.88 29.21 45.42
N GLN A 832 -25.93 29.18 44.60
CA GLN A 832 -26.61 30.31 43.92
C GLN A 832 -26.11 30.87 42.58
N SER A 833 -27.12 30.98 41.71
CA SER A 833 -27.28 31.53 40.36
C SER A 833 -27.03 33.04 40.24
N PHE A 834 -26.66 33.54 39.05
CA PHE A 834 -27.34 34.63 38.33
C PHE A 834 -26.90 34.73 36.85
N LEU A 835 -27.86 35.18 36.02
CA LEU A 835 -27.83 35.37 34.56
C LEU A 835 -26.95 36.55 34.08
N SER A 836 -26.48 36.48 32.83
CA SER A 836 -26.56 37.50 31.74
C SER A 836 -25.26 37.70 30.93
N THR A 837 -25.41 37.65 29.60
CA THR A 837 -24.54 38.21 28.52
C THR A 837 -24.96 39.67 28.23
N PRO A 838 -24.23 40.55 27.48
CA PRO A 838 -23.21 40.30 26.43
C PRO A 838 -21.97 41.26 26.37
N SER A 839 -21.05 40.97 25.42
CA SER A 839 -19.87 41.70 24.82
C SER A 839 -19.80 43.26 24.89
N PRO A 840 -18.66 43.97 24.57
CA PRO A 840 -17.42 43.55 23.86
C PRO A 840 -16.06 44.08 24.43
N ASN A 841 -14.95 43.65 23.81
CA ASN A 841 -13.53 44.09 23.95
C ASN A 841 -13.30 45.62 24.03
N PRO A 842 -12.22 46.10 24.70
CA PRO A 842 -10.96 46.38 23.98
C PRO A 842 -9.63 46.09 24.74
N GLU A 843 -8.56 46.15 23.94
CA GLU A 843 -7.11 46.00 24.16
C GLU A 843 -6.51 46.46 25.50
N VAL A 844 -5.52 45.71 26.02
CA VAL A 844 -4.47 46.24 26.91
C VAL A 844 -3.13 45.51 26.66
N GLN A 845 -2.09 46.30 26.36
CA GLN A 845 -0.67 45.91 26.36
C GLN A 845 -0.14 45.69 27.78
N PHE A 846 0.76 44.73 27.99
CA PHE A 846 1.68 44.75 29.13
C PHE A 846 3.10 44.34 28.75
N ASN A 847 4.02 45.29 28.96
CA ASN A 847 5.46 45.09 29.13
C ASN A 847 5.74 44.58 30.55
N SER A 848 6.66 43.62 30.70
CA SER A 848 7.58 43.60 31.85
C SER A 848 8.80 42.67 31.60
N THR A 849 9.97 43.27 31.81
CA THR A 849 11.32 42.70 31.81
C THR A 849 11.66 42.00 33.14
N PRO A 850 12.67 41.08 33.20
CA PRO A 850 12.99 40.20 34.34
C PRO A 850 14.11 40.76 35.24
N PRO A 851 14.35 40.27 36.49
CA PRO A 851 15.39 39.22 36.79
C PRO A 851 15.19 38.52 38.19
N PRO A 852 16.17 37.89 38.92
CA PRO A 852 17.46 37.22 38.60
C PRO A 852 17.62 35.78 39.18
N GLN A 853 18.75 35.12 38.85
CA GLN A 853 19.25 33.85 39.44
C GLN A 853 20.05 34.04 40.74
N LEU A 854 20.13 33.00 41.62
CA LEU A 854 21.37 32.37 42.16
C LEU A 854 21.14 31.28 43.25
N ARG A 855 21.76 30.10 43.03
CA ARG A 855 22.52 29.12 43.90
C ARG A 855 22.49 29.28 45.44
N ASN A 856 22.63 28.30 46.36
CA ASN A 856 23.18 26.92 46.44
C ASN A 856 22.93 26.36 47.89
N PHE A 857 22.97 25.04 48.16
CA PHE A 857 23.83 24.37 49.18
C PHE A 857 23.70 22.81 49.18
N ARG A 858 24.78 22.15 49.61
CA ARG A 858 25.20 20.72 49.47
C ARG A 858 25.00 19.88 50.76
N ALA A 859 25.12 18.55 50.61
CA ALA A 859 26.03 17.63 51.35
C ALA A 859 26.04 16.23 50.68
N ALA A 860 27.02 15.31 50.70
CA ALA A 860 28.50 15.20 50.76
C ALA A 860 28.82 13.67 50.60
N ALA A 861 29.58 13.20 49.58
CA ALA A 861 30.99 12.69 49.59
C ALA A 861 31.28 11.39 50.42
N PRO A 862 32.28 10.50 50.10
CA PRO A 862 33.60 10.81 49.51
C PRO A 862 34.24 9.83 48.47
N ALA A 863 35.36 10.31 47.89
CA ALA A 863 36.31 9.71 46.91
C ALA A 863 37.53 9.02 47.66
N PRO A 864 38.75 8.69 47.12
CA PRO A 864 39.52 9.32 46.00
C PRO A 864 40.54 8.46 45.16
N GLN A 865 41.33 9.18 44.32
CA GLN A 865 42.68 8.93 43.72
C GLN A 865 42.69 8.47 42.23
N VAL A 866 43.15 9.17 41.17
CA VAL A 866 44.22 10.16 40.82
C VAL A 866 45.28 9.52 39.90
N GLY A 867 45.55 10.14 38.74
CA GLY A 867 46.75 9.90 37.90
C GLY A 867 46.66 10.54 36.50
N LYS A 868 47.49 11.54 36.21
CA LYS A 868 47.50 12.47 35.05
C LYS A 868 48.50 12.04 33.93
N PRO A 869 48.56 12.76 32.77
CA PRO A 869 49.08 12.29 31.47
C PRO A 869 50.51 12.77 31.11
N ASN A 870 51.05 12.32 29.97
CA ASN A 870 52.10 13.02 29.19
C ASN A 870 52.16 12.54 27.70
N GLN A 871 52.28 13.50 26.77
CA GLN A 871 52.76 13.39 25.36
C GLN A 871 54.32 13.34 25.31
N PRO A 872 55.10 13.38 24.17
CA PRO A 872 54.78 13.61 22.74
C PRO A 872 55.62 12.83 21.66
N MET A 873 55.42 13.18 20.37
CA MET A 873 56.27 12.99 19.16
C MET A 873 56.44 11.55 18.62
N MET A 874 56.56 11.24 17.31
CA MET A 874 57.16 11.95 16.18
C MET A 874 56.70 11.32 14.84
N MET A 875 56.82 12.10 13.77
CA MET A 875 56.68 11.80 12.32
C MET A 875 57.24 10.44 11.84
N LEU A 876 56.66 9.83 10.78
CA LEU A 876 57.16 9.93 9.40
C LEU A 876 56.33 9.11 8.37
N PHE A 877 56.42 9.59 7.13
CA PHE A 877 55.85 9.14 5.87
C PHE A 877 56.15 7.69 5.47
N ILE A 878 55.31 7.14 4.56
CA ILE A 878 55.63 6.55 3.23
C ILE A 878 54.52 5.54 2.86
N GLY A 879 53.80 5.77 1.75
CA GLY A 879 53.00 4.72 1.06
C GLY A 879 53.84 4.02 -0.01
N PRO A 880 53.28 3.45 -1.09
CA PRO A 880 52.14 2.55 -1.26
C PRO A 880 52.63 1.14 -1.71
N MET A 881 51.76 0.13 -1.84
CA MET A 881 51.86 -1.00 -2.81
C MET A 881 50.72 -2.02 -2.56
N GLY A 882 49.89 -2.30 -3.58
CA GLY A 882 49.18 -3.59 -3.69
C GLY A 882 50.09 -4.63 -4.37
N PRO A 883 49.58 -5.65 -5.10
CA PRO A 883 48.34 -6.44 -4.98
C PRO A 883 48.65 -7.97 -4.86
N GLN A 884 47.66 -8.86 -4.69
CA GLN A 884 47.58 -10.26 -5.20
C GLN A 884 46.45 -11.05 -4.48
N PHE A 885 45.37 -11.45 -5.17
CA PHE A 885 45.09 -12.75 -5.83
C PHE A 885 44.73 -13.95 -4.88
N ILE A 886 43.41 -14.26 -4.77
CA ILE A 886 42.64 -15.54 -5.08
C ILE A 886 43.32 -16.91 -4.76
N PRO A 887 42.67 -18.07 -4.38
CA PRO A 887 41.25 -18.55 -4.52
C PRO A 887 40.58 -19.40 -3.38
N ILE A 888 39.23 -19.49 -3.46
CA ILE A 888 38.29 -20.64 -3.60
C ILE A 888 38.50 -21.99 -2.85
N MET A 889 37.35 -22.54 -2.41
CA MET A 889 36.97 -23.91 -1.95
C MET A 889 36.88 -24.02 -0.42
N LYS A 890 35.74 -24.37 0.20
CA LYS A 890 34.71 -25.36 -0.17
C LYS A 890 33.37 -25.00 0.49
#